data_AF-A0A1Q6I5H5-F1
#
_entry.id   AF-A0A1Q6I5H5-F1
#
_cell.length_a   1.000
_cell.length_b   1.000
_cell.length_c   1.000
_cell.angle_alpha   90.00
_cell.angle_beta   90.00
_cell.angle_gamma   90.00
#
_symmetry.space_group_name_H-M   'P 1'
#
loop_
_entity.id
_entity.type
_entity.pdbx_description
1 polymer ?
#
loop_
_entity_poly.entity_id
_entity_poly.type
_entity_poly.pdbx_seq_one_letter_code
_entity_poly.pdbx_strand_id
1 'polypeptide(L)'
;MIKRRLLSYDIPQLTKVFKKDFPQLVTMAEESESAALFKEALRSFVFSRIDKTVGGSNMGNAVAKRILLLIEHDGMMVFELSTGEEMPVRTITCLWQFLAGKLEEDVSPDFFIDLYRQFELLEKPEEIVPDRSLVKRQMNRWPTGLDEEVMAIRHSNKERIIAGLIRKIERRHAPTSRFQFTEGMSYTEKYVKVQEWWNTGRFHLAMAFKSPTELNYFLGGSLSAGTMDLLARARKKGMPFFVTPYYLSLLNTNTSGYDDAAIRSYILYSEELVDTYGRIKAWEKEDIVVAGQPNAAGWLLPEGHNIHRRYPEVAILIPDSMGRACGGLCASCQRMYDFQSERLNFDFESLKPKETWDKKLRRLMRYFEEDAQLRDILITGGDALMSQNATLRNILDAVYKMAVRKRKANESRPEGEKFAELQRVRLGSRLLAYLPLRITDELVGILRSFKDKASRVGVTQFIIQTHFQSPLEVTPEAKKAIEAILSAGWIITNQLVYTVAASRRGHTAKLRQTLNAMGVVCYYTFSVKGFHENYAVFAPNSRSLQEQQEEKVFGLIPKEKQKELYRLIRYERPLGKKLSGFLKENRLLFAATDRSVLNLPAIGKSMTFQMVGLTTEGKRILKFDHDTGRRHSPIIDRMGEVYIVENKSVAAYLRQLQDMGEDVREYISIWNYSEGRTEPRFSIYEYPDYPFDVTEKMTNLEL
;
A
#
# COMPACT_ATOMS: atom_id res chain seq x y z
N MET A 1 -2.29 9.83 -37.97
CA MET A 1 -1.85 8.42 -37.95
C MET A 1 -0.64 8.09 -37.07
N ILE A 2 0.04 9.06 -36.41
CA ILE A 2 1.29 8.82 -35.65
C ILE A 2 1.09 8.42 -34.17
N LYS A 3 -0.12 8.54 -33.60
CA LYS A 3 -0.33 8.38 -32.14
C LYS A 3 -0.35 6.94 -31.59
N ARG A 4 -0.37 5.89 -32.42
CA ARG A 4 -0.53 4.49 -31.96
C ARG A 4 0.78 3.78 -31.56
N ARG A 5 1.95 4.31 -31.98
CA ARG A 5 3.25 3.65 -31.82
C ARG A 5 4.27 4.41 -30.97
N LEU A 6 3.90 5.57 -30.39
CA LEU A 6 4.87 6.41 -29.66
C LEU A 6 5.60 5.63 -28.54
N LEU A 7 4.90 4.74 -27.83
CA LEU A 7 5.49 3.91 -26.76
C LEU A 7 6.54 2.90 -27.25
N SER A 8 6.61 2.62 -28.55
CA SER A 8 7.57 1.70 -29.15
C SER A 8 8.64 2.42 -29.98
N TYR A 9 8.71 3.75 -29.93
CA TYR A 9 9.67 4.49 -30.74
C TYR A 9 11.07 4.44 -30.13
N ASP A 10 12.05 4.25 -31.01
CA ASP A 10 13.46 4.43 -30.72
C ASP A 10 13.89 5.91 -30.87
N ILE A 11 15.16 6.19 -30.56
CA ILE A 11 15.73 7.55 -30.66
C ILE A 11 15.58 8.13 -32.08
N PRO A 12 15.98 7.45 -33.18
CA PRO A 12 15.80 7.98 -34.54
C PRO A 12 14.34 8.31 -34.90
N GLN A 13 13.39 7.47 -34.49
CA GLN A 13 11.97 7.71 -34.73
C GLN A 13 11.47 8.91 -33.93
N LEU A 14 11.87 9.05 -32.66
CA LEU A 14 11.54 10.21 -31.84
C LEU A 14 12.13 11.49 -32.42
N THR A 15 13.39 11.48 -32.90
CA THR A 15 14.00 12.66 -33.54
C THR A 15 13.17 13.14 -34.73
N LYS A 16 12.71 12.22 -35.59
CA LYS A 16 11.86 12.55 -36.74
C LYS A 16 10.54 13.18 -36.31
N VAL A 17 9.94 12.68 -35.23
CA VAL A 17 8.65 13.14 -34.74
C VAL A 17 8.78 14.50 -34.04
N PHE A 18 9.83 14.73 -33.24
CA PHE A 18 10.13 16.06 -32.68
C PHE A 18 10.38 17.10 -33.78
N LYS A 19 11.17 16.77 -34.82
CA LYS A 19 11.39 17.66 -35.98
C LYS A 19 10.10 18.04 -36.70
N LYS A 20 9.17 17.09 -36.80
CA LYS A 20 7.89 17.29 -37.45
C LYS A 20 6.93 18.13 -36.61
N ASP A 21 6.76 17.76 -35.34
CA ASP A 21 5.68 18.29 -34.51
C ASP A 21 6.11 19.54 -33.72
N PHE A 22 7.41 19.71 -33.48
CA PHE A 22 8.00 20.84 -32.75
C PHE A 22 9.24 21.45 -33.45
N PRO A 23 9.15 21.86 -34.74
CA PRO A 23 10.30 22.37 -35.49
C PRO A 23 10.99 23.57 -34.81
N GLN A 24 10.21 24.43 -34.13
CA GLN A 24 10.74 25.60 -33.40
C GLN A 24 11.69 25.20 -32.25
N LEU A 25 11.41 24.09 -31.55
CA LEU A 25 12.28 23.59 -30.49
C LEU A 25 13.60 23.05 -31.06
N VAL A 26 13.55 22.42 -32.25
CA VAL A 26 14.74 21.89 -32.92
C VAL A 26 15.64 23.03 -33.38
N THR A 27 15.09 24.03 -34.08
CA THR A 27 15.85 25.21 -34.52
C THR A 27 16.51 25.91 -33.34
N MET A 28 15.76 26.11 -32.24
CA MET A 28 16.29 26.71 -31.01
C MET A 28 17.47 25.91 -30.43
N ALA A 29 17.39 24.57 -30.46
CA ALA A 29 18.48 23.72 -29.98
C ALA A 29 19.72 23.76 -30.90
N GLU A 30 19.52 23.78 -32.22
CA GLU A 30 20.58 23.87 -33.23
C GLU A 30 21.31 25.22 -33.19
N GLU A 31 20.58 26.32 -32.96
CA GLU A 31 21.12 27.69 -32.83
C GLU A 31 21.80 27.94 -31.47
N SER A 32 21.48 27.15 -30.45
CA SER A 32 22.08 27.30 -29.12
C SER A 32 23.44 26.63 -29.03
N GLU A 33 24.50 27.41 -28.83
CA GLU A 33 25.87 26.91 -28.69
C GLU A 33 26.08 26.08 -27.41
N SER A 34 25.26 26.30 -26.38
CA SER A 34 25.33 25.59 -25.11
C SER A 34 23.94 25.30 -24.53
N ALA A 35 23.88 24.32 -23.61
CA ALA A 35 22.67 24.01 -22.85
C ALA A 35 22.13 25.23 -22.05
N ALA A 36 23.02 26.13 -21.60
CA ALA A 36 22.64 27.34 -20.88
C ALA A 36 21.83 28.31 -21.79
N LEU A 37 22.33 28.56 -23.00
CA LEU A 37 21.63 29.39 -23.99
C LEU A 37 20.30 28.76 -24.42
N PHE A 38 20.29 27.43 -24.61
CA PHE A 38 19.05 26.71 -24.91
C PHE A 38 18.02 26.86 -23.78
N LYS A 39 18.43 26.79 -22.52
CA LYS A 39 17.55 26.99 -21.36
C LYS A 39 16.92 28.38 -21.35
N GLU A 40 17.67 29.42 -21.68
CA GLU A 40 17.15 30.79 -21.75
C GLU A 40 16.14 30.99 -22.88
N ALA A 41 16.46 30.46 -24.06
CA ALA A 41 15.57 30.48 -25.22
C ALA A 41 14.28 29.67 -24.94
N LEU A 42 14.41 28.47 -24.37
CA LEU A 42 13.29 27.61 -24.03
C LEU A 42 12.41 28.25 -22.95
N ARG A 43 13.02 28.89 -21.94
CA ARG A 43 12.30 29.64 -20.91
C ARG A 43 11.44 30.73 -21.53
N SER A 44 12.00 31.53 -22.44
CA SER A 44 11.27 32.59 -23.16
C SER A 44 10.13 32.03 -24.01
N PHE A 45 10.39 30.92 -24.72
CA PHE A 45 9.38 30.20 -25.49
C PHE A 45 8.22 29.77 -24.61
N VAL A 46 8.48 29.05 -23.51
CA VAL A 46 7.42 28.56 -22.61
C VAL A 46 6.65 29.73 -21.97
N PHE A 47 7.33 30.79 -21.54
CA PHE A 47 6.67 31.98 -20.99
C PHE A 47 5.69 32.64 -21.96
N SER A 48 6.00 32.65 -23.27
CA SER A 48 5.10 33.21 -24.28
C SER A 48 3.80 32.42 -24.47
N ARG A 49 3.76 31.16 -24.01
CA ARG A 49 2.55 30.30 -24.02
C ARG A 49 1.70 30.43 -22.77
N ILE A 50 2.14 31.21 -21.77
CA ILE A 50 1.36 31.47 -20.56
C ILE A 50 0.30 32.52 -20.89
N ASP A 51 -0.96 32.13 -20.76
CA ASP A 51 -2.07 33.06 -20.87
C ASP A 51 -2.18 33.88 -19.56
N LYS A 52 -1.92 35.18 -19.68
CA LYS A 52 -1.97 36.15 -18.56
C LYS A 52 -3.37 36.73 -18.34
N THR A 53 -4.31 36.49 -19.27
CA THR A 53 -5.68 37.03 -19.21
C THR A 53 -6.64 36.13 -18.44
N VAL A 54 -6.32 34.83 -18.36
CA VAL A 54 -7.08 33.86 -17.57
C VAL A 54 -6.59 33.88 -16.12
N GLY A 55 -7.30 34.60 -15.26
CA GLY A 55 -7.11 34.57 -13.82
C GLY A 55 -7.49 33.20 -13.25
N GLY A 56 -6.53 32.26 -13.19
CA GLY A 56 -6.76 30.92 -12.62
C GLY A 56 -5.94 29.79 -13.26
N SER A 57 -6.21 28.57 -12.78
CA SER A 57 -5.58 27.31 -13.19
C SER A 57 -6.09 26.84 -14.57
N ASN A 58 -5.60 27.43 -15.67
CA ASN A 58 -5.70 26.82 -17.00
C ASN A 58 -4.67 25.66 -17.10
N MET A 59 -5.07 24.50 -17.65
CA MET A 59 -4.18 23.36 -17.90
C MET A 59 -2.94 23.77 -18.71
N GLY A 60 -3.07 24.65 -19.70
CA GLY A 60 -1.91 25.18 -20.45
C GLY A 60 -0.91 25.91 -19.55
N ASN A 61 -1.40 26.75 -18.63
CA ASN A 61 -0.56 27.42 -17.64
C ASN A 61 0.08 26.44 -16.65
N ALA A 62 -0.60 25.34 -16.29
CA ALA A 62 -0.05 24.29 -15.43
C ALA A 62 1.10 23.53 -16.11
N VAL A 63 0.94 23.20 -17.40
CA VAL A 63 2.00 22.55 -18.20
C VAL A 63 3.18 23.49 -18.41
N ALA A 64 2.93 24.77 -18.71
CA ALA A 64 3.99 25.77 -18.84
C ALA A 64 4.80 25.92 -17.53
N LYS A 65 4.12 26.04 -16.39
CA LYS A 65 4.78 26.08 -15.06
C LYS A 65 5.61 24.84 -14.80
N ARG A 66 5.13 23.65 -15.17
CA ARG A 66 5.87 22.39 -15.06
C ARG A 66 7.15 22.41 -15.88
N ILE A 67 7.10 22.81 -17.15
CA ILE A 67 8.29 22.87 -18.00
C ILE A 67 9.29 23.91 -17.47
N LEU A 68 8.80 25.06 -16.98
CA LEU A 68 9.65 26.05 -16.31
C LEU A 68 10.35 25.48 -15.06
N LEU A 69 9.65 24.66 -14.27
CA LEU A 69 10.24 23.98 -13.12
C LEU A 69 11.36 23.00 -13.53
N LEU A 70 11.20 22.29 -14.65
CA LEU A 70 12.24 21.43 -15.22
C LEU A 70 13.47 22.25 -15.65
N ILE A 71 13.27 23.44 -16.24
CA ILE A 71 14.35 24.35 -16.62
C ILE A 71 15.08 24.88 -15.38
N GLU A 72 14.34 25.23 -14.33
CA GLU A 72 14.90 25.73 -13.07
C GLU A 72 15.80 24.70 -12.40
N HIS A 73 15.36 23.43 -12.35
CA HIS A 73 16.12 22.37 -11.69
C HIS A 73 17.26 21.79 -12.54
N ASP A 74 17.30 22.08 -13.84
CA ASP A 74 18.36 21.56 -14.71
C ASP A 74 19.73 22.16 -14.38
N GLY A 75 20.67 21.27 -14.02
CA GLY A 75 22.02 21.58 -13.55
C GLY A 75 22.17 21.52 -12.03
N MET A 76 21.10 21.30 -11.27
CA MET A 76 21.17 21.15 -9.81
C MET A 76 21.61 19.74 -9.40
N MET A 77 22.36 19.65 -8.31
CA MET A 77 22.58 18.41 -7.56
C MET A 77 21.47 18.23 -6.54
N VAL A 78 20.77 17.10 -6.56
CA VAL A 78 19.71 16.77 -5.60
C VAL A 78 20.08 15.52 -4.81
N PHE A 79 19.70 15.50 -3.53
CA PHE A 79 19.88 14.33 -2.67
C PHE A 79 18.64 13.44 -2.74
N GLU A 80 18.77 12.27 -3.36
CA GLU A 80 17.68 11.29 -3.45
C GLU A 80 17.53 10.57 -2.10
N LEU A 81 16.40 10.79 -1.43
CA LEU A 81 16.25 10.43 -0.03
C LEU A 81 16.17 8.90 0.18
N SER A 82 15.65 8.14 -0.78
CA SER A 82 15.46 6.69 -0.63
C SER A 82 16.75 5.90 -0.77
N THR A 83 17.63 6.25 -1.70
CA THR A 83 18.94 5.63 -1.91
C THR A 83 20.03 6.26 -1.04
N GLY A 84 19.87 7.54 -0.69
CA GLY A 84 20.87 8.31 0.05
C GLY A 84 22.04 8.78 -0.82
N GLU A 85 21.79 8.97 -2.12
CA GLU A 85 22.79 9.34 -3.11
C GLU A 85 22.53 10.75 -3.66
N GLU A 86 23.59 11.49 -3.97
CA GLU A 86 23.49 12.72 -4.74
C GLU A 86 23.42 12.41 -6.24
N MET A 87 22.57 13.13 -6.96
CA MET A 87 22.42 12.96 -8.39
C MET A 87 22.20 14.29 -9.13
N PRO A 88 22.76 14.47 -10.34
CA PRO A 88 22.52 15.66 -11.14
C PRO A 88 21.16 15.57 -11.85
N VAL A 89 20.43 16.68 -11.89
CA VAL A 89 19.25 16.83 -12.75
C VAL A 89 19.69 17.42 -14.09
N ARG A 90 19.54 16.68 -15.19
CA ARG A 90 20.01 17.09 -16.54
C ARG A 90 18.90 17.05 -17.60
N THR A 91 17.65 17.20 -17.18
CA THR A 91 16.46 17.03 -18.03
C THR A 91 16.49 17.87 -19.32
N ILE A 92 16.76 19.17 -19.20
CA ILE A 92 16.79 20.10 -20.34
C ILE A 92 18.13 20.03 -21.08
N THR A 93 19.22 19.76 -20.37
CA THR A 93 20.53 19.50 -20.99
C THR A 93 20.49 18.31 -21.95
N CYS A 94 19.90 17.17 -21.53
CA CYS A 94 19.73 16.00 -22.40
C CYS A 94 18.75 16.26 -23.55
N LEU A 95 17.68 17.05 -23.32
CA LEU A 95 16.77 17.46 -24.39
C LEU A 95 17.51 18.26 -25.48
N TRP A 96 18.33 19.24 -25.08
CA TRP A 96 19.14 20.04 -26.00
C TRP A 96 20.08 19.15 -26.82
N GLN A 97 20.85 18.28 -26.15
CA GLN A 97 21.76 17.35 -26.80
C GLN A 97 21.04 16.45 -27.81
N PHE A 98 19.88 15.91 -27.46
CA PHE A 98 19.07 15.10 -28.37
C PHE A 98 18.58 15.88 -29.60
N LEU A 99 18.05 17.09 -29.40
CA LEU A 99 17.51 17.91 -30.49
C LEU A 99 18.61 18.45 -31.42
N ALA A 100 19.78 18.80 -30.87
CA ALA A 100 20.94 19.27 -31.62
C ALA A 100 21.75 18.13 -32.28
N GLY A 101 21.37 16.86 -32.08
CA GLY A 101 22.11 15.70 -32.61
C GLY A 101 23.47 15.47 -31.92
N LYS A 102 23.61 15.94 -30.68
CA LYS A 102 24.82 15.89 -29.84
C LYS A 102 24.62 15.00 -28.60
N LEU A 103 23.79 13.96 -28.68
CA LEU A 103 23.53 13.08 -27.54
C LEU A 103 24.79 12.25 -27.22
N GLU A 104 25.44 12.58 -26.10
CA GLU A 104 26.71 11.98 -25.68
C GLU A 104 26.53 10.77 -24.77
N GLU A 105 25.41 10.70 -24.04
CA GLU A 105 25.11 9.66 -23.05
C GLU A 105 24.01 8.71 -23.54
N ASP A 106 24.02 7.48 -23.05
CA ASP A 106 22.95 6.52 -23.32
C ASP A 106 21.68 6.94 -22.54
N VAL A 107 20.74 7.55 -23.26
CA VAL A 107 19.47 8.04 -22.72
C VAL A 107 18.32 7.22 -23.31
N SER A 108 17.50 6.67 -22.44
CA SER A 108 16.35 5.84 -22.80
C SER A 108 15.35 6.61 -23.66
N PRO A 109 14.73 5.98 -24.69
CA PRO A 109 13.62 6.57 -25.42
C PRO A 109 12.45 7.04 -24.52
N ASP A 110 12.25 6.39 -23.37
CA ASP A 110 11.20 6.73 -22.41
C ASP A 110 11.32 8.16 -21.88
N PHE A 111 12.55 8.65 -21.72
CA PHE A 111 12.85 10.02 -21.32
C PHE A 111 12.23 11.01 -22.32
N PHE A 112 12.50 10.81 -23.60
CA PHE A 112 12.02 11.69 -24.66
C PHE A 112 10.54 11.50 -24.95
N ILE A 113 9.97 10.31 -24.70
CA ILE A 113 8.52 10.09 -24.77
C ILE A 113 7.79 10.94 -23.72
N ASP A 114 8.27 11.02 -22.48
CA ASP A 114 7.65 11.87 -21.46
C ASP A 114 7.73 13.35 -21.88
N LEU A 115 8.92 13.84 -22.24
CA LEU A 115 9.10 15.22 -22.70
C LEU A 115 8.25 15.54 -23.94
N TYR A 116 8.18 14.65 -24.91
CA TYR A 116 7.31 14.80 -26.09
C TYR A 116 5.86 15.04 -25.65
N ARG A 117 5.37 14.28 -24.66
CA ARG A 117 4.01 14.45 -24.13
C ARG A 117 3.85 15.77 -23.38
N GLN A 118 4.86 16.23 -22.64
CA GLN A 118 4.82 17.54 -22.00
C GLN A 118 4.70 18.68 -23.02
N PHE A 119 5.47 18.64 -24.11
CA PHE A 119 5.38 19.65 -25.17
C PHE A 119 4.10 19.52 -26.01
N GLU A 120 3.60 18.30 -26.23
CA GLU A 120 2.28 18.09 -26.87
C GLU A 120 1.17 18.77 -26.06
N LEU A 121 1.20 18.63 -24.73
CA LEU A 121 0.24 19.25 -23.82
C LEU A 121 0.44 20.77 -23.68
N LEU A 122 1.66 21.29 -23.88
CA LEU A 122 1.91 22.73 -23.90
C LEU A 122 1.24 23.38 -25.11
N GLU A 123 1.37 22.77 -26.28
CA GLU A 123 0.80 23.28 -27.54
C GLU A 123 -0.71 22.97 -27.65
N LYS A 124 -1.14 21.83 -27.10
CA LYS A 124 -2.54 21.36 -27.13
C LYS A 124 -2.96 20.86 -25.75
N PRO A 125 -3.26 21.77 -24.81
CA PRO A 125 -3.76 21.39 -23.50
C PRO A 125 -5.03 20.55 -23.61
N GLU A 126 -5.11 19.48 -22.83
CA GLU A 126 -6.28 18.59 -22.78
C GLU A 126 -7.02 18.80 -21.46
N GLU A 127 -8.32 19.10 -21.54
CA GLU A 127 -9.19 19.13 -20.36
C GLU A 127 -9.67 17.71 -20.03
N ILE A 128 -9.48 17.29 -18.78
CA ILE A 128 -9.91 15.98 -18.32
C ILE A 128 -11.28 16.11 -17.65
N VAL A 129 -12.29 15.51 -18.27
CA VAL A 129 -13.64 15.44 -17.71
C VAL A 129 -13.94 14.00 -17.31
N PRO A 130 -14.02 13.68 -16.00
CA PRO A 130 -14.36 12.34 -15.54
C PRO A 130 -15.77 11.92 -16.01
N ASP A 131 -15.90 10.71 -16.57
CA ASP A 131 -17.19 10.13 -16.96
C ASP A 131 -17.63 9.02 -15.99
N ARG A 132 -18.69 9.30 -15.25
CA ARG A 132 -19.27 8.36 -14.27
C ARG A 132 -19.71 7.04 -14.91
N SER A 133 -20.30 7.11 -16.11
CA SER A 133 -20.80 5.95 -16.83
C SER A 133 -19.65 5.07 -17.30
N LEU A 134 -18.55 5.68 -17.76
CA LEU A 134 -17.31 4.98 -18.06
C LEU A 134 -16.74 4.27 -16.85
N VAL A 135 -16.61 4.95 -15.71
CA VAL A 135 -16.10 4.34 -14.46
C VAL A 135 -16.98 3.16 -14.04
N LYS A 136 -18.31 3.29 -14.14
CA LYS A 136 -19.22 2.17 -13.86
C LYS A 136 -19.01 0.98 -14.80
N ARG A 137 -18.80 1.21 -16.11
CA ARG A 137 -18.46 0.14 -17.06
C ARG A 137 -17.14 -0.53 -16.72
N GLN A 138 -16.11 0.27 -16.41
CA GLN A 138 -14.79 -0.23 -16.00
C GLN A 138 -14.88 -1.06 -14.71
N MET A 139 -15.63 -0.60 -13.71
CA MET A 139 -15.88 -1.37 -12.47
C MET A 139 -16.57 -2.71 -12.75
N ASN A 140 -17.54 -2.73 -13.67
CA ASN A 140 -18.32 -3.93 -13.99
C ASN A 140 -17.50 -5.02 -14.73
N ARG A 141 -16.32 -4.70 -15.25
CA ARG A 141 -15.38 -5.70 -15.80
C ARG A 141 -14.77 -6.60 -14.72
N TRP A 142 -14.80 -6.17 -13.46
CA TRP A 142 -14.12 -6.85 -12.35
C TRP A 142 -15.12 -7.67 -11.53
N PRO A 143 -15.01 -9.01 -11.55
CA PRO A 143 -15.85 -9.85 -10.73
C PRO A 143 -15.45 -9.77 -9.25
N THR A 144 -16.34 -10.21 -8.37
CA THR A 144 -16.11 -10.28 -6.93
C THR A 144 -16.01 -11.72 -6.44
N GLY A 145 -15.43 -11.92 -5.26
CA GLY A 145 -15.38 -13.24 -4.62
C GLY A 145 -16.75 -13.80 -4.21
N LEU A 146 -17.82 -13.01 -4.39
CA LEU A 146 -19.21 -13.37 -4.13
C LEU A 146 -19.99 -13.71 -5.41
N ASP A 147 -19.41 -13.54 -6.59
CA ASP A 147 -20.07 -13.83 -7.86
C ASP A 147 -20.17 -15.35 -8.07
N GLU A 148 -21.28 -15.83 -8.62
CA GLU A 148 -21.59 -17.26 -8.72
C GLU A 148 -20.53 -18.04 -9.51
N GLU A 149 -20.09 -17.51 -10.65
CA GLU A 149 -19.05 -18.13 -11.49
C GLU A 149 -17.68 -18.21 -10.79
N VAL A 150 -17.32 -17.15 -10.05
CA VAL A 150 -16.08 -17.12 -9.24
C VAL A 150 -16.14 -18.17 -8.14
N MET A 151 -17.28 -18.26 -7.45
CA MET A 151 -17.49 -19.26 -6.40
C MET A 151 -17.47 -20.70 -6.94
N ALA A 152 -17.99 -20.94 -8.15
CA ALA A 152 -17.96 -22.25 -8.80
C ALA A 152 -16.52 -22.69 -9.12
N ILE A 153 -15.71 -21.81 -9.73
CA ILE A 153 -14.28 -22.08 -10.00
C ILE A 153 -13.53 -22.32 -8.69
N ARG A 154 -13.76 -21.47 -7.69
CA ARG A 154 -13.14 -21.62 -6.36
C ARG A 154 -13.54 -22.92 -5.67
N HIS A 155 -14.79 -23.36 -5.82
CA HIS A 155 -15.24 -24.65 -5.30
C HIS A 155 -14.45 -25.80 -5.97
N SER A 156 -14.35 -25.81 -7.29
CA SER A 156 -13.53 -26.79 -8.02
C SER A 156 -12.06 -26.78 -7.58
N ASN A 157 -11.48 -25.59 -7.38
CA ASN A 157 -10.12 -25.46 -6.83
C ASN A 157 -10.00 -26.08 -5.43
N LYS A 158 -10.97 -25.83 -4.55
CA LYS A 158 -11.01 -26.40 -3.20
C LYS A 158 -11.06 -27.92 -3.27
N GLU A 159 -11.89 -28.51 -4.11
CA GLU A 159 -11.98 -29.97 -4.30
C GLU A 159 -10.64 -30.57 -4.70
N ARG A 160 -9.99 -29.99 -5.72
CA ARG A 160 -8.67 -30.41 -6.19
C ARG A 160 -7.61 -30.27 -5.09
N ILE A 161 -7.63 -29.19 -4.33
CA ILE A 161 -6.72 -28.96 -3.20
C ILE A 161 -6.96 -29.99 -2.10
N ILE A 162 -8.21 -30.28 -1.73
CA ILE A 162 -8.55 -31.30 -0.73
C ILE A 162 -8.00 -32.66 -1.14
N ALA A 163 -8.21 -33.08 -2.38
CA ALA A 163 -7.68 -34.35 -2.89
C ALA A 163 -6.14 -34.41 -2.78
N GLY A 164 -5.45 -33.31 -3.06
CA GLY A 164 -4.00 -33.20 -2.87
C GLY A 164 -3.58 -33.23 -1.40
N LEU A 165 -4.36 -32.61 -0.50
CA LEU A 165 -4.09 -32.57 0.94
C LEU A 165 -4.28 -33.94 1.59
N ILE A 166 -5.26 -34.74 1.16
CA ILE A 166 -5.41 -36.13 1.61
C ILE A 166 -4.11 -36.89 1.35
N ARG A 167 -3.62 -36.87 0.11
CA ARG A 167 -2.34 -37.52 -0.27
C ARG A 167 -1.15 -36.99 0.54
N LYS A 168 -1.10 -35.68 0.80
CA LYS A 168 -0.05 -35.04 1.60
C LYS A 168 -0.09 -35.52 3.05
N ILE A 169 -1.27 -35.63 3.66
CA ILE A 169 -1.45 -36.03 5.06
C ILE A 169 -1.12 -37.52 5.22
N GLU A 170 -1.54 -38.38 4.29
CA GLU A 170 -1.21 -39.82 4.31
C GLU A 170 0.29 -40.08 4.26
N ARG A 171 1.02 -39.32 3.44
CA ARG A 171 2.48 -39.46 3.31
C ARG A 171 3.26 -38.83 4.47
N ARG A 172 2.61 -38.05 5.33
CA ARG A 172 3.28 -37.30 6.39
C ARG A 172 3.37 -38.14 7.66
N HIS A 173 4.54 -38.71 7.93
CA HIS A 173 4.85 -39.28 9.24
C HIS A 173 5.15 -38.16 10.26
N ALA A 174 4.10 -37.59 10.84
CA ALA A 174 4.22 -36.57 11.90
C ALA A 174 3.31 -36.96 13.07
N PRO A 175 3.71 -37.91 13.94
CA PRO A 175 2.87 -38.53 14.97
C PRO A 175 2.26 -37.53 15.97
N THR A 176 2.84 -36.33 16.12
CA THR A 176 2.34 -35.26 16.99
C THR A 176 1.33 -34.31 16.32
N SER A 177 1.06 -34.47 15.02
CA SER A 177 0.11 -33.65 14.27
C SER A 177 -1.34 -33.94 14.69
N ARG A 178 -2.12 -32.89 14.96
CA ARG A 178 -3.57 -33.00 15.19
C ARG A 178 -4.39 -33.29 13.93
N PHE A 179 -3.77 -33.21 12.76
CA PHE A 179 -4.41 -33.44 11.46
C PHE A 179 -3.83 -34.72 10.86
N GLN A 180 -4.39 -35.85 11.28
CA GLN A 180 -4.01 -37.20 10.87
C GLN A 180 -5.26 -38.03 10.63
N PHE A 181 -5.13 -39.02 9.76
CA PHE A 181 -6.17 -40.01 9.56
C PHE A 181 -5.95 -41.21 10.50
N THR A 182 -7.03 -41.72 11.10
CA THR A 182 -7.05 -43.03 11.72
C THR A 182 -6.84 -44.12 10.68
N GLU A 183 -6.22 -45.22 11.10
CA GLU A 183 -6.01 -46.39 10.26
C GLU A 183 -7.34 -46.97 9.77
N GLY A 184 -7.36 -47.49 8.55
CA GLY A 184 -8.57 -48.06 7.94
C GLY A 184 -9.57 -47.08 7.33
N MET A 185 -9.41 -45.76 7.50
CA MET A 185 -10.32 -44.79 6.87
C MET A 185 -10.32 -44.89 5.33
N SER A 186 -11.52 -44.97 4.76
CA SER A 186 -11.79 -44.86 3.33
C SER A 186 -11.48 -43.45 2.80
N TYR A 187 -11.37 -43.32 1.48
CA TYR A 187 -11.15 -42.01 0.84
C TYR A 187 -12.29 -41.02 1.16
N THR A 188 -13.54 -41.48 1.15
CA THR A 188 -14.72 -40.66 1.43
C THR A 188 -14.69 -40.12 2.86
N GLU A 189 -14.34 -40.94 3.85
CA GLU A 189 -14.19 -40.50 5.24
C GLU A 189 -13.05 -39.49 5.39
N LYS A 190 -11.90 -39.72 4.74
CA LYS A 190 -10.77 -38.77 4.71
C LYS A 190 -11.19 -37.43 4.11
N TYR A 191 -11.95 -37.46 3.02
CA TYR A 191 -12.46 -36.27 2.36
C TYR A 191 -13.38 -35.46 3.28
N VAL A 192 -14.37 -36.10 3.91
CA VAL A 192 -15.26 -35.46 4.90
C VAL A 192 -14.43 -34.86 6.04
N LYS A 193 -13.42 -35.58 6.52
CA LYS A 193 -12.55 -35.10 7.60
C LYS A 193 -11.74 -33.86 7.21
N VAL A 194 -11.21 -33.83 5.99
CA VAL A 194 -10.52 -32.64 5.48
C VAL A 194 -11.48 -31.47 5.26
N GLN A 195 -12.73 -31.72 4.86
CA GLN A 195 -13.76 -30.66 4.80
C GLN A 195 -14.08 -30.08 6.18
N GLU A 196 -14.16 -30.92 7.23
CA GLU A 196 -14.29 -30.43 8.61
C GLU A 196 -13.09 -29.57 9.01
N TRP A 197 -11.87 -30.07 8.80
CA TRP A 197 -10.64 -29.34 9.12
C TRP A 197 -10.48 -28.05 8.31
N TRP A 198 -11.00 -28.00 7.08
CA TRP A 198 -11.00 -26.81 6.25
C TRP A 198 -11.60 -25.61 6.97
N ASN A 199 -12.57 -25.83 7.87
CA ASN A 199 -13.22 -24.78 8.65
C ASN A 199 -12.39 -24.27 9.85
N THR A 200 -11.17 -24.80 10.03
CA THR A 200 -10.28 -24.46 11.15
C THR A 200 -9.07 -23.68 10.66
N GLY A 201 -8.89 -22.42 11.07
CA GLY A 201 -7.73 -21.60 10.64
C GLY A 201 -6.36 -22.26 10.87
N ARG A 202 -6.19 -23.01 11.98
CA ARG A 202 -4.94 -23.74 12.27
C ARG A 202 -4.61 -24.84 11.24
N PHE A 203 -5.63 -25.45 10.62
CA PHE A 203 -5.41 -26.46 9.57
C PHE A 203 -4.72 -25.85 8.36
N HIS A 204 -5.18 -24.68 7.91
CA HIS A 204 -4.61 -23.96 6.78
C HIS A 204 -3.15 -23.57 6.99
N LEU A 205 -2.80 -23.14 8.21
CA LEU A 205 -1.42 -22.83 8.56
C LEU A 205 -0.54 -24.08 8.61
N ALA A 206 -1.05 -25.19 9.15
CA ALA A 206 -0.32 -26.46 9.24
C ALA A 206 -0.12 -27.14 7.87
N MET A 207 -1.00 -26.83 6.91
CA MET A 207 -1.00 -27.39 5.56
C MET A 207 -0.46 -26.44 4.49
N ALA A 208 -0.03 -25.23 4.87
CA ALA A 208 0.51 -24.23 3.97
C ALA A 208 1.60 -24.81 3.03
N PHE A 209 1.62 -24.30 1.81
CA PHE A 209 2.54 -24.70 0.76
C PHE A 209 3.83 -23.89 0.87
N LYS A 210 4.98 -24.59 0.89
CA LYS A 210 6.28 -24.01 1.25
C LYS A 210 7.37 -24.21 0.20
N SER A 211 7.03 -24.71 -0.98
CA SER A 211 7.97 -24.84 -2.09
C SER A 211 7.32 -24.55 -3.44
N PRO A 212 8.10 -24.14 -4.47
CA PRO A 212 7.58 -23.91 -5.82
C PRO A 212 6.90 -25.14 -6.43
N THR A 213 7.50 -26.32 -6.28
CA THR A 213 6.96 -27.59 -6.79
C THR A 213 5.62 -27.92 -6.15
N GLU A 214 5.52 -27.76 -4.83
CA GLU A 214 4.28 -27.98 -4.10
C GLU A 214 3.21 -26.95 -4.52
N LEU A 215 3.58 -25.67 -4.60
CA LEU A 215 2.69 -24.60 -5.05
C LEU A 215 2.09 -24.92 -6.43
N ASN A 216 2.92 -25.28 -7.41
CA ASN A 216 2.45 -25.58 -8.76
C ASN A 216 1.57 -26.83 -8.80
N TYR A 217 1.93 -27.88 -8.06
CA TYR A 217 1.12 -29.09 -7.95
C TYR A 217 -0.29 -28.76 -7.41
N PHE A 218 -0.39 -27.95 -6.37
CA PHE A 218 -1.67 -27.47 -5.82
C PHE A 218 -2.32 -26.35 -6.65
N LEU A 219 -1.70 -25.90 -7.73
CA LEU A 219 -2.31 -25.08 -8.78
C LEU A 219 -2.68 -25.90 -10.03
N GLY A 220 -2.59 -27.23 -9.98
CA GLY A 220 -2.90 -28.07 -11.13
C GLY A 220 -1.89 -27.96 -12.27
N GLY A 221 -0.65 -27.54 -11.97
CA GLY A 221 0.38 -27.34 -12.99
C GLY A 221 0.23 -26.06 -13.81
N SER A 222 -0.60 -25.10 -13.36
CA SER A 222 -0.95 -23.91 -14.15
C SER A 222 0.15 -22.85 -14.24
N LEU A 223 1.28 -22.99 -13.53
CA LEU A 223 2.38 -22.02 -13.62
C LEU A 223 3.24 -22.30 -14.86
N SER A 224 3.61 -21.23 -15.57
CA SER A 224 4.48 -21.33 -16.75
C SER A 224 5.89 -21.86 -16.40
N ALA A 225 6.59 -22.39 -17.40
CA ALA A 225 7.98 -22.84 -17.23
C ALA A 225 8.90 -21.71 -16.74
N GLY A 226 8.75 -20.49 -17.30
CA GLY A 226 9.52 -19.33 -16.87
C GLY A 226 9.23 -18.93 -15.42
N THR A 227 7.96 -18.95 -15.01
CA THR A 227 7.60 -18.72 -13.59
C THR A 227 8.21 -19.78 -12.68
N MET A 228 8.19 -21.06 -13.09
CA MET A 228 8.78 -22.14 -12.31
C MET A 228 10.30 -22.01 -12.16
N ASP A 229 11.02 -21.60 -13.20
CA ASP A 229 12.46 -21.30 -13.12
C ASP A 229 12.75 -20.17 -12.14
N LEU A 230 12.01 -19.05 -12.27
CA LEU A 230 12.11 -17.91 -11.37
C LEU A 230 11.92 -18.32 -9.90
N LEU A 231 10.87 -19.09 -9.60
CA LEU A 231 10.61 -19.55 -8.24
C LEU A 231 11.66 -20.56 -7.75
N ALA A 232 12.25 -21.36 -8.63
CA ALA A 232 13.36 -22.24 -8.28
C ALA A 232 14.62 -21.45 -7.90
N ARG A 233 14.95 -20.37 -8.64
CA ARG A 233 16.02 -19.43 -8.28
C ARG A 233 15.74 -18.73 -6.95
N ALA A 234 14.51 -18.27 -6.73
CA ALA A 234 14.09 -17.70 -5.45
C ALA A 234 14.32 -18.66 -4.28
N ARG A 235 13.92 -19.93 -4.43
CA ARG A 235 14.19 -20.98 -3.43
C ARG A 235 15.68 -21.18 -3.19
N LYS A 236 16.51 -21.19 -4.23
CA LYS A 236 17.97 -21.32 -4.10
C LYS A 236 18.59 -20.16 -3.31
N LYS A 237 18.00 -18.96 -3.39
CA LYS A 237 18.39 -17.79 -2.58
C LYS A 237 17.80 -17.78 -1.16
N GLY A 238 17.09 -18.84 -0.76
CA GLY A 238 16.48 -18.92 0.58
C GLY A 238 15.19 -18.11 0.73
N MET A 239 14.61 -17.58 -0.35
CA MET A 239 13.36 -16.83 -0.26
C MET A 239 12.23 -17.75 0.24
N PRO A 240 11.50 -17.36 1.31
CA PRO A 240 10.49 -18.22 1.88
C PRO A 240 9.26 -18.29 0.97
N PHE A 241 8.54 -19.41 1.03
CA PHE A 241 7.23 -19.58 0.39
C PHE A 241 6.22 -19.95 1.47
N PHE A 242 5.07 -19.28 1.47
CA PHE A 242 4.02 -19.59 2.44
C PHE A 242 2.65 -19.19 1.90
N VAL A 243 1.92 -20.15 1.32
CA VAL A 243 0.55 -19.94 0.84
C VAL A 243 -0.41 -20.93 1.50
N THR A 244 -1.49 -20.43 2.09
CA THR A 244 -2.50 -21.30 2.74
C THR A 244 -3.37 -21.98 1.68
N PRO A 245 -3.92 -23.18 1.97
CA PRO A 245 -4.89 -23.84 1.09
C PRO A 245 -6.10 -22.94 0.76
N TYR A 246 -6.62 -22.21 1.75
CA TYR A 246 -7.68 -21.23 1.55
C TYR A 246 -7.30 -20.17 0.51
N TYR A 247 -6.15 -19.51 0.67
CA TYR A 247 -5.81 -18.39 -0.20
C TYR A 247 -5.45 -18.88 -1.62
N LEU A 248 -4.83 -20.06 -1.72
CA LEU A 248 -4.56 -20.69 -3.02
C LEU A 248 -5.85 -21.03 -3.78
N SER A 249 -6.94 -21.37 -3.07
CA SER A 249 -8.23 -21.66 -3.71
C SER A 249 -8.81 -20.48 -4.49
N LEU A 250 -8.35 -19.25 -4.20
CA LEU A 250 -8.78 -18.02 -4.87
C LEU A 250 -8.18 -17.86 -6.27
N LEU A 251 -7.14 -18.61 -6.65
CA LEU A 251 -6.52 -18.46 -7.96
C LEU A 251 -7.29 -19.21 -9.03
N ASN A 252 -7.45 -18.60 -10.20
CA ASN A 252 -7.97 -19.27 -11.37
C ASN A 252 -6.90 -20.20 -11.95
N THR A 253 -7.18 -21.50 -12.00
CA THR A 253 -6.25 -22.51 -12.55
C THR A 253 -6.63 -22.97 -13.96
N ASN A 254 -7.74 -22.47 -14.48
CA ASN A 254 -8.24 -22.80 -15.81
C ASN A 254 -7.68 -21.82 -16.85
N THR A 255 -7.76 -22.19 -18.12
CA THR A 255 -7.39 -21.31 -19.25
C THR A 255 -8.36 -20.15 -19.47
N SER A 256 -9.57 -20.24 -18.89
CA SER A 256 -10.62 -19.22 -18.92
C SER A 256 -11.15 -18.93 -17.51
N GLY A 257 -11.84 -17.81 -17.32
CA GLY A 257 -12.44 -17.43 -16.04
C GLY A 257 -12.06 -16.00 -15.64
N TYR A 258 -11.98 -15.75 -14.34
CA TYR A 258 -11.62 -14.43 -13.83
C TYR A 258 -10.11 -14.18 -13.88
N ASP A 259 -9.76 -12.90 -14.01
CA ASP A 259 -8.40 -12.40 -13.87
C ASP A 259 -8.04 -12.28 -12.40
N ASP A 260 -7.03 -13.03 -11.97
CA ASP A 260 -6.52 -13.06 -10.59
C ASP A 260 -5.13 -12.42 -10.46
N ALA A 261 -4.70 -11.59 -11.43
CA ALA A 261 -3.36 -11.03 -11.49
C ALA A 261 -3.01 -10.21 -10.24
N ALA A 262 -3.99 -9.50 -9.66
CA ALA A 262 -3.80 -8.76 -8.42
C ALA A 262 -3.52 -9.67 -7.21
N ILE A 263 -4.10 -10.87 -7.15
CA ILE A 263 -3.79 -11.86 -6.10
C ILE A 263 -2.44 -12.53 -6.40
N ARG A 264 -2.16 -12.86 -7.67
CA ARG A 264 -0.89 -13.47 -8.10
C ARG A 264 0.31 -12.57 -7.84
N SER A 265 0.21 -11.27 -8.13
CA SER A 265 1.28 -10.29 -7.86
C SER A 265 1.61 -10.17 -6.38
N TYR A 266 0.77 -10.73 -5.50
CA TYR A 266 1.01 -10.76 -4.07
C TYR A 266 1.74 -12.00 -3.57
N ILE A 267 1.62 -13.14 -4.26
CA ILE A 267 2.18 -14.42 -3.78
C ILE A 267 3.24 -15.01 -4.70
N LEU A 268 3.37 -14.46 -5.92
CA LEU A 268 4.41 -14.81 -6.88
C LEU A 268 5.45 -13.70 -6.94
N TYR A 269 6.72 -14.08 -7.04
CA TYR A 269 7.84 -13.15 -7.11
C TYR A 269 8.10 -12.71 -8.56
N SER A 270 8.70 -11.53 -8.70
CA SER A 270 9.23 -11.02 -9.97
C SER A 270 10.74 -11.23 -10.06
N GLU A 271 11.30 -11.08 -11.26
CA GLU A 271 12.75 -11.15 -11.50
C GLU A 271 13.50 -10.16 -10.62
N GLU A 272 13.06 -8.90 -10.59
CA GLU A 272 13.75 -7.83 -9.88
C GLU A 272 13.78 -8.09 -8.38
N LEU A 273 12.66 -8.59 -7.80
CA LEU A 273 12.61 -8.99 -6.40
C LEU A 273 13.58 -10.13 -6.11
N VAL A 274 13.62 -11.16 -6.96
CA VAL A 274 14.54 -12.29 -6.77
C VAL A 274 16.00 -11.85 -6.91
N ASP A 275 16.32 -10.97 -7.85
CA ASP A 275 17.68 -10.51 -8.13
C ASP A 275 18.25 -9.58 -7.06
N THR A 276 17.39 -8.79 -6.45
CA THR A 276 17.74 -7.89 -5.34
C THR A 276 17.72 -8.56 -3.97
N TYR A 277 17.03 -9.70 -3.82
CA TYR A 277 17.01 -10.46 -2.57
C TYR A 277 18.43 -10.81 -2.10
N GLY A 278 18.72 -10.53 -0.83
CA GLY A 278 20.08 -10.53 -0.25
C GLY A 278 20.66 -9.13 -0.07
N ARG A 279 20.11 -8.12 -0.75
CA ARG A 279 20.57 -6.71 -0.73
C ARG A 279 19.46 -5.70 -0.45
N ILE A 280 18.24 -6.15 -0.15
CA ILE A 280 17.09 -5.27 0.11
C ILE A 280 17.32 -4.49 1.41
N LYS A 281 17.07 -3.19 1.37
CA LYS A 281 17.21 -2.27 2.51
C LYS A 281 15.85 -1.80 3.01
N ALA A 282 15.80 -1.35 4.26
CA ALA A 282 14.61 -0.72 4.80
C ALA A 282 14.37 0.63 4.13
N TRP A 283 13.13 0.88 3.68
CA TRP A 283 12.72 2.16 3.11
C TRP A 283 12.49 3.20 4.21
N GLU A 284 11.84 2.78 5.29
CA GLU A 284 11.66 3.56 6.51
C GLU A 284 12.97 3.64 7.29
N LYS A 285 13.70 4.74 7.11
CA LYS A 285 14.94 4.99 7.85
C LYS A 285 14.72 5.01 9.36
N GLU A 286 13.52 5.39 9.82
CA GLU A 286 13.16 5.45 11.23
C GLU A 286 12.86 4.08 11.87
N ASP A 287 12.81 3.00 11.07
CA ASP A 287 12.72 1.63 11.57
C ASP A 287 14.11 1.07 11.98
N ILE A 288 15.20 1.79 11.67
CA ILE A 288 16.54 1.52 12.18
C ILE A 288 16.64 2.11 13.60
N VAL A 289 16.64 1.23 14.60
CA VAL A 289 16.64 1.61 16.03
C VAL A 289 17.96 1.18 16.68
N VAL A 290 18.66 2.15 17.28
CA VAL A 290 19.89 1.94 18.05
C VAL A 290 19.61 2.36 19.50
N ALA A 291 20.01 1.54 20.47
CA ALA A 291 19.78 1.82 21.88
C ALA A 291 20.48 3.11 22.30
N GLY A 292 19.73 4.00 22.97
CA GLY A 292 20.25 5.29 23.45
C GLY A 292 20.42 6.36 22.38
N GLN A 293 20.00 6.11 21.14
CA GLN A 293 20.04 7.11 20.05
C GLN A 293 18.64 7.36 19.48
N PRO A 294 18.33 8.59 19.04
CA PRO A 294 17.09 8.86 18.35
C PRO A 294 17.05 8.15 16.99
N ASN A 295 15.87 7.66 16.60
CA ASN A 295 15.68 7.17 15.23
C ASN A 295 15.65 8.34 14.22
N ALA A 296 15.54 8.04 12.93
CA ALA A 296 15.52 9.08 11.89
C ALA A 296 14.36 10.10 12.01
N ALA A 297 13.36 9.82 12.85
CA ALA A 297 12.27 10.75 13.18
C ALA A 297 12.48 11.49 14.51
N GLY A 298 13.66 11.39 15.13
CA GLY A 298 14.04 12.04 16.39
C GLY A 298 13.64 11.28 17.66
N TRP A 299 12.99 10.12 17.56
CA TRP A 299 12.42 9.45 18.74
C TRP A 299 13.41 8.51 19.42
N LEU A 300 13.58 8.68 20.73
CA LEU A 300 14.19 7.68 21.61
C LEU A 300 13.19 6.55 21.85
N LEU A 301 13.59 5.33 21.50
CA LEU A 301 12.75 4.14 21.58
C LEU A 301 13.29 3.17 22.63
N PRO A 302 12.42 2.42 23.33
CA PRO A 302 12.87 1.40 24.27
C PRO A 302 13.65 0.31 23.53
N GLU A 303 14.69 -0.24 24.16
CA GLU A 303 15.55 -1.25 23.55
C GLU A 303 14.78 -2.40 22.87
N GLY A 304 15.13 -2.65 21.60
CA GLY A 304 14.58 -3.71 20.76
C GLY A 304 13.86 -3.19 19.51
N HIS A 305 13.12 -4.08 18.85
CA HIS A 305 12.39 -3.81 17.60
C HIS A 305 10.87 -3.90 17.77
N ASN A 306 10.37 -3.62 18.98
CA ASN A 306 8.96 -3.80 19.31
C ASN A 306 8.16 -2.51 19.19
N ILE A 307 8.81 -1.35 19.36
CA ILE A 307 8.16 -0.05 19.23
C ILE A 307 8.74 0.64 18.02
N HIS A 308 7.86 1.09 17.13
CA HIS A 308 8.23 1.95 16.00
C HIS A 308 7.43 3.23 16.10
N ARG A 309 8.10 4.38 16.01
CA ARG A 309 7.46 5.69 16.12
C ARG A 309 8.01 6.62 15.06
N ARG A 310 7.08 7.25 14.35
CA ARG A 310 7.35 8.31 13.37
C ARG A 310 6.65 9.61 13.75
N TYR A 311 5.41 9.49 14.23
CA TYR A 311 4.57 10.63 14.56
C TYR A 311 4.47 10.82 16.08
N PRO A 312 4.22 12.06 16.56
CA PRO A 312 4.08 12.32 17.99
C PRO A 312 2.94 11.52 18.65
N GLU A 313 1.83 11.33 17.94
CA GLU A 313 0.57 10.87 18.53
C GLU A 313 0.41 9.34 18.55
N VAL A 314 1.24 8.63 17.79
CA VAL A 314 1.04 7.20 17.53
C VAL A 314 2.35 6.42 17.51
N ALA A 315 2.33 5.25 18.14
CA ALA A 315 3.39 4.27 18.03
C ALA A 315 2.83 2.89 17.64
N ILE A 316 3.64 2.16 16.89
CA ILE A 316 3.39 0.78 16.51
C ILE A 316 3.98 -0.12 17.60
N LEU A 317 3.21 -1.11 18.03
CA LEU A 317 3.68 -2.23 18.84
C LEU A 317 3.73 -3.49 17.97
N ILE A 318 4.92 -4.06 17.82
CA ILE A 318 5.15 -5.41 17.27
C ILE A 318 5.36 -6.34 18.47
N PRO A 319 4.44 -7.26 18.79
CA PRO A 319 4.63 -8.21 19.87
C PRO A 319 5.77 -9.20 19.58
N ASP A 320 6.55 -9.55 20.60
CA ASP A 320 7.46 -10.70 20.56
C ASP A 320 6.67 -11.99 20.76
N SER A 321 5.77 -12.25 19.84
CA SER A 321 4.97 -13.47 19.81
C SER A 321 4.88 -13.98 18.38
N MET A 322 4.05 -15.00 18.17
CA MET A 322 3.64 -15.44 16.83
C MET A 322 3.08 -14.30 15.96
N GLY A 323 2.70 -13.15 16.54
CA GLY A 323 2.31 -11.95 15.80
C GLY A 323 3.41 -11.34 14.91
N ARG A 324 4.69 -11.75 15.08
CA ARG A 324 5.75 -11.44 14.11
C ARG A 324 5.55 -12.19 12.79
N ALA A 325 4.95 -13.38 12.81
CA ALA A 325 4.70 -14.16 11.60
C ALA A 325 3.52 -13.59 10.80
N CYS A 326 3.60 -13.73 9.48
CA CYS A 326 2.48 -13.43 8.58
C CYS A 326 1.65 -14.70 8.34
N GLY A 327 0.36 -14.53 8.00
CA GLY A 327 -0.44 -15.62 7.43
C GLY A 327 0.06 -16.08 6.06
N GLY A 328 0.80 -15.22 5.36
CA GLY A 328 1.53 -15.48 4.12
C GLY A 328 2.44 -14.32 3.73
N LEU A 329 3.41 -14.55 2.85
CA LEU A 329 4.35 -13.53 2.42
C LEU A 329 3.82 -12.75 1.21
N CYS A 330 3.74 -11.43 1.35
CA CYS A 330 3.45 -10.54 0.23
C CYS A 330 4.73 -10.34 -0.58
N ALA A 331 4.69 -10.47 -1.92
CA ALA A 331 5.83 -10.13 -2.78
C ALA A 331 6.26 -8.66 -2.61
N SER A 332 5.30 -7.75 -2.47
CA SER A 332 5.52 -6.32 -2.19
C SER A 332 5.64 -6.01 -0.69
N CYS A 333 6.10 -6.95 0.15
CA CYS A 333 6.17 -6.75 1.59
C CYS A 333 7.14 -5.62 1.95
N GLN A 334 6.63 -4.61 2.67
CA GLN A 334 7.44 -3.49 3.16
C GLN A 334 8.53 -3.90 4.15
N ARG A 335 8.48 -5.13 4.68
CA ARG A 335 9.47 -5.71 5.60
C ARG A 335 10.22 -6.91 4.99
N MET A 336 10.34 -6.96 3.66
CA MET A 336 11.08 -8.04 2.99
C MET A 336 12.53 -8.15 3.48
N TYR A 337 13.15 -7.03 3.87
CA TYR A 337 14.50 -6.99 4.46
C TYR A 337 14.59 -7.76 5.81
N ASP A 338 13.53 -7.80 6.62
CA ASP A 338 13.52 -8.57 7.86
C ASP A 338 13.40 -10.08 7.60
N PHE A 339 12.82 -10.49 6.46
CA PHE A 339 12.84 -11.89 6.02
C PHE A 339 14.22 -12.30 5.51
N GLN A 340 14.90 -11.40 4.79
CA GLN A 340 16.28 -11.62 4.33
C GLN A 340 17.26 -11.77 5.49
N SER A 341 17.05 -11.03 6.58
CA SER A 341 17.88 -11.11 7.80
C SER A 341 17.37 -12.17 8.80
N GLU A 342 16.43 -13.02 8.40
CA GLU A 342 15.80 -14.10 9.18
C GLU A 342 15.11 -13.66 10.50
N ARG A 343 15.01 -12.35 10.74
CA ARG A 343 14.29 -11.76 11.88
C ARG A 343 12.80 -12.05 11.82
N LEU A 344 12.26 -12.07 10.61
CA LEU A 344 10.95 -12.61 10.30
C LEU A 344 11.13 -13.90 9.50
N ASN A 345 10.45 -14.96 9.90
CA ASN A 345 10.45 -16.21 9.16
C ASN A 345 9.14 -16.97 9.39
N PHE A 346 8.97 -18.09 8.67
CA PHE A 346 7.81 -18.99 8.81
C PHE A 346 8.14 -20.25 9.63
N ASP A 347 9.28 -20.24 10.33
CA ASP A 347 9.62 -21.24 11.34
C ASP A 347 9.20 -20.73 12.72
N PHE A 348 7.98 -21.10 13.09
CA PHE A 348 7.33 -20.69 14.34
C PHE A 348 8.07 -21.12 15.61
N GLU A 349 8.90 -22.18 15.54
CA GLU A 349 9.67 -22.63 16.70
C GLU A 349 10.89 -21.72 16.95
N SER A 350 11.50 -21.19 15.88
CA SER A 350 12.65 -20.29 15.93
C SER A 350 12.31 -18.89 16.49
N LEU A 351 11.05 -18.48 16.44
CA LEU A 351 10.59 -17.14 16.84
C LEU A 351 10.29 -17.00 18.34
N LYS A 352 10.45 -18.07 19.14
CA LYS A 352 10.16 -18.07 20.57
C LYS A 352 11.01 -17.01 21.31
N PRO A 353 10.41 -16.19 22.19
CA PRO A 353 11.13 -15.14 22.91
C PRO A 353 12.24 -15.68 23.81
N LYS A 354 13.37 -14.96 23.87
CA LYS A 354 14.49 -15.26 24.79
C LYS A 354 14.25 -14.77 26.23
N GLU A 355 13.36 -13.79 26.42
CA GLU A 355 12.88 -13.29 27.72
C GLU A 355 11.39 -13.62 27.87
N THR A 356 10.89 -13.78 29.10
CA THR A 356 9.45 -13.93 29.34
C THR A 356 8.70 -12.70 28.83
N TRP A 357 7.82 -12.92 27.85
CA TRP A 357 7.07 -11.87 27.14
C TRP A 357 6.39 -10.88 28.10
N ASP A 358 5.89 -11.34 29.25
CA ASP A 358 5.20 -10.49 30.22
C ASP A 358 6.08 -9.39 30.82
N LYS A 359 7.35 -9.68 31.12
CA LYS A 359 8.28 -8.68 31.67
C LYS A 359 8.58 -7.61 30.62
N LYS A 360 8.84 -8.04 29.39
CA LYS A 360 9.06 -7.14 28.25
C LYS A 360 7.83 -6.30 27.94
N LEU A 361 6.65 -6.92 27.84
CA LEU A 361 5.39 -6.23 27.59
C LEU A 361 5.10 -5.15 28.63
N ARG A 362 5.38 -5.39 29.92
CA ARG A 362 5.27 -4.35 30.97
C ARG A 362 6.19 -3.16 30.70
N ARG A 363 7.44 -3.39 30.29
CA ARG A 363 8.38 -2.32 29.91
C ARG A 363 7.89 -1.53 28.70
N LEU A 364 7.39 -2.22 27.67
CA LEU A 364 6.84 -1.57 26.48
C LEU A 364 5.60 -0.74 26.80
N MET A 365 4.71 -1.24 27.67
CA MET A 365 3.54 -0.47 28.12
C MET A 365 3.92 0.76 28.93
N ARG A 366 5.00 0.69 29.72
CA ARG A 366 5.52 1.85 30.47
C ARG A 366 5.90 3.01 29.53
N TYR A 367 6.50 2.71 28.38
CA TYR A 367 6.80 3.72 27.36
C TYR A 367 5.54 4.48 26.91
N PHE A 368 4.42 3.78 26.65
CA PHE A 368 3.15 4.45 26.31
C PHE A 368 2.53 5.21 27.48
N GLU A 369 2.68 4.68 28.70
CA GLU A 369 2.15 5.24 29.94
C GLU A 369 2.79 6.59 30.28
N GLU A 370 4.11 6.67 30.15
CA GLU A 370 4.93 7.81 30.54
C GLU A 370 5.13 8.83 29.41
N ASP A 371 4.77 8.49 28.17
CA ASP A 371 4.88 9.43 27.05
C ASP A 371 3.77 10.49 27.06
N ALA A 372 4.14 11.75 26.87
CA ALA A 372 3.24 12.89 26.91
C ALA A 372 2.27 12.98 25.73
N GLN A 373 2.63 12.46 24.54
CA GLN A 373 1.87 12.69 23.30
C GLN A 373 1.16 11.44 22.74
N LEU A 374 1.62 10.24 23.09
CA LEU A 374 1.04 8.99 22.58
C LEU A 374 -0.41 8.77 23.03
N ARG A 375 -1.32 8.69 22.05
CA ARG A 375 -2.77 8.48 22.23
C ARG A 375 -3.36 7.40 21.31
N ASP A 376 -2.57 6.87 20.39
CA ASP A 376 -2.93 5.78 19.47
C ASP A 376 -1.87 4.67 19.54
N ILE A 377 -2.33 3.45 19.71
CA ILE A 377 -1.50 2.24 19.61
C ILE A 377 -1.96 1.38 18.43
N LEU A 378 -1.03 1.06 17.53
CA LEU A 378 -1.23 0.07 16.47
C LEU A 378 -0.46 -1.20 16.83
N ILE A 379 -1.20 -2.25 17.21
CA ILE A 379 -0.65 -3.58 17.40
C ILE A 379 -0.60 -4.27 16.05
N THR A 380 0.59 -4.63 15.61
CA THR A 380 0.85 -5.30 14.32
C THR A 380 2.10 -6.18 14.45
N GLY A 381 2.83 -6.40 13.37
CA GLY A 381 3.96 -7.30 13.25
C GLY A 381 3.96 -7.83 11.83
N GLY A 382 4.07 -9.14 11.65
CA GLY A 382 3.60 -9.75 10.41
C GLY A 382 2.08 -9.61 10.31
N ASP A 383 1.36 -10.06 11.35
CA ASP A 383 -0.10 -9.93 11.43
C ASP A 383 -0.58 -10.07 12.90
N ALA A 384 -1.34 -9.09 13.41
CA ALA A 384 -1.79 -9.09 14.80
C ALA A 384 -2.65 -10.33 15.15
N LEU A 385 -3.48 -10.79 14.22
CA LEU A 385 -4.39 -11.91 14.45
C LEU A 385 -3.73 -13.28 14.25
N MET A 386 -2.45 -13.34 13.86
CA MET A 386 -1.64 -14.56 13.97
C MET A 386 -1.32 -14.91 15.43
N SER A 387 -1.43 -13.95 16.35
CA SER A 387 -1.36 -14.22 17.79
C SER A 387 -2.47 -15.20 18.21
N GLN A 388 -2.12 -16.16 19.07
CA GLN A 388 -3.10 -17.05 19.68
C GLN A 388 -4.08 -16.25 20.56
N ASN A 389 -5.31 -16.76 20.73
CA ASN A 389 -6.36 -16.08 21.49
C ASN A 389 -5.89 -15.67 22.92
N ALA A 390 -5.23 -16.58 23.64
CA ALA A 390 -4.68 -16.27 24.97
C ALA A 390 -3.62 -15.15 24.94
N THR A 391 -2.71 -15.17 23.98
CA THR A 391 -1.67 -14.14 23.81
C THR A 391 -2.28 -12.78 23.45
N LEU A 392 -3.21 -12.74 22.51
CA LEU A 392 -3.89 -11.51 22.10
C LEU A 392 -4.69 -10.92 23.27
N ARG A 393 -5.39 -11.77 24.04
CA ARG A 393 -6.08 -11.35 25.27
C ARG A 393 -5.10 -10.69 26.25
N ASN A 394 -3.96 -11.31 26.53
CA ASN A 394 -2.94 -10.75 27.42
C ASN A 394 -2.40 -9.39 26.93
N ILE A 395 -2.14 -9.25 25.63
CA ILE A 395 -1.69 -7.97 25.04
C ILE A 395 -2.74 -6.88 25.22
N LEU A 396 -4.01 -7.17 24.87
CA LEU A 396 -5.12 -6.24 25.03
C LEU A 396 -5.35 -5.88 26.51
N ASP A 397 -5.23 -6.84 27.42
CA ASP A 397 -5.31 -6.60 28.86
C ASP A 397 -4.20 -5.67 29.36
N ALA A 398 -2.98 -5.82 28.85
CA ALA A 398 -1.86 -4.94 29.18
C ALA A 398 -2.10 -3.50 28.69
N VAL A 399 -2.61 -3.33 27.47
CA VAL A 399 -3.00 -2.03 26.91
C VAL A 399 -4.09 -1.37 27.74
N TYR A 400 -5.12 -2.12 28.14
CA TYR A 400 -6.18 -1.63 29.02
C TYR A 400 -5.62 -1.15 30.37
N LYS A 401 -4.79 -1.97 31.03
CA LYS A 401 -4.18 -1.62 32.32
C LYS A 401 -3.27 -0.39 32.21
N MET A 402 -2.52 -0.26 31.10
CA MET A 402 -1.72 0.92 30.81
C MET A 402 -2.60 2.18 30.70
N ALA A 403 -3.68 2.11 29.94
CA ALA A 403 -4.61 3.23 29.78
C ALA A 403 -5.20 3.70 31.11
N VAL A 404 -5.59 2.74 31.98
CA VAL A 404 -6.07 3.03 33.34
C VAL A 404 -5.03 3.80 34.14
N ARG A 405 -3.78 3.34 34.16
CA ARG A 405 -2.72 3.99 34.95
C ARG A 405 -2.37 5.37 34.41
N LYS A 406 -2.29 5.52 33.08
CA LYS A 406 -2.02 6.81 32.43
C LYS A 406 -3.07 7.85 32.79
N ARG A 407 -4.35 7.48 32.71
CA ARG A 407 -5.48 8.34 33.10
C ARG A 407 -5.46 8.68 34.58
N LYS A 408 -5.24 7.69 35.46
CA LYS A 408 -5.11 7.93 36.91
C LYS A 408 -3.98 8.92 37.21
N ALA A 409 -2.83 8.80 36.53
CA ALA A 409 -1.73 9.72 36.70
C ALA A 409 -2.07 11.17 36.23
N ASN A 410 -3.00 11.34 35.30
CA ASN A 410 -3.48 12.66 34.90
C ASN A 410 -4.40 13.31 35.93
N GLU A 411 -5.02 12.56 36.85
CA GLU A 411 -5.85 13.12 37.91
C GLU A 411 -5.04 14.02 38.85
N SER A 412 -3.75 13.70 39.06
CA SER A 412 -2.83 14.51 39.87
C SER A 412 -2.07 15.59 39.08
N ARG A 413 -2.18 15.63 37.74
CA ARG A 413 -1.48 16.62 36.91
C ARG A 413 -2.32 17.89 36.76
N PRO A 414 -1.74 19.10 36.91
CA PRO A 414 -2.40 20.37 36.61
C PRO A 414 -2.91 20.46 35.16
N GLU A 415 -3.81 21.40 34.91
CA GLU A 415 -4.27 21.74 33.56
C GLU A 415 -3.10 22.23 32.69
N GLY A 416 -3.06 21.84 31.41
CA GLY A 416 -1.92 22.11 30.52
C GLY A 416 -0.68 21.22 30.75
N GLU A 417 -0.64 20.43 31.82
CA GLU A 417 0.43 19.44 32.07
C GLU A 417 -0.02 17.98 31.88
N LYS A 418 -1.30 17.74 31.63
CA LYS A 418 -1.85 16.40 31.44
C LYS A 418 -1.28 15.76 30.18
N PHE A 419 -0.98 14.46 30.27
CA PHE A 419 -0.52 13.67 29.12
C PHE A 419 -1.69 13.25 28.25
N ALA A 420 -1.45 13.00 26.98
CA ALA A 420 -2.47 12.49 26.06
C ALA A 420 -2.95 11.09 26.50
N GLU A 421 -4.23 10.98 26.88
CA GLU A 421 -4.81 9.67 27.25
C GLU A 421 -5.04 8.79 26.02
N LEU A 422 -5.01 7.47 26.18
CA LEU A 422 -5.23 6.57 25.05
C LEU A 422 -6.66 6.71 24.50
N GLN A 423 -6.79 7.10 23.22
CA GLN A 423 -8.09 7.27 22.56
C GLN A 423 -8.37 6.20 21.50
N ARG A 424 -7.31 5.60 20.94
CA ARG A 424 -7.42 4.67 19.81
C ARG A 424 -6.56 3.42 20.01
N VAL A 425 -7.15 2.27 19.73
CA VAL A 425 -6.48 0.96 19.68
C VAL A 425 -6.75 0.32 18.33
N ARG A 426 -5.69 -0.11 17.65
CA ARG A 426 -5.76 -0.69 16.32
C ARG A 426 -5.07 -2.06 16.26
N LEU A 427 -5.65 -2.97 15.50
CA LEU A 427 -5.05 -4.26 15.13
C LEU A 427 -4.81 -4.27 13.62
N GLY A 428 -3.55 -4.39 13.20
CA GLY A 428 -3.19 -4.58 11.79
C GLY A 428 -3.26 -6.07 11.41
N SER A 429 -4.16 -6.45 10.50
CA SER A 429 -4.31 -7.85 10.09
C SER A 429 -4.86 -8.04 8.67
N ARG A 430 -4.11 -8.79 7.86
CA ARG A 430 -4.55 -9.26 6.54
C ARG A 430 -5.34 -10.56 6.62
N LEU A 431 -5.42 -11.22 7.77
CA LEU A 431 -6.13 -12.52 7.87
C LEU A 431 -7.59 -12.48 7.45
N LEU A 432 -8.27 -11.33 7.45
CA LEU A 432 -9.63 -11.24 6.91
C LEU A 432 -9.68 -11.58 5.41
N ALA A 433 -8.65 -11.21 4.64
CA ALA A 433 -8.50 -11.60 3.24
C ALA A 433 -7.79 -12.95 3.09
N TYR A 434 -6.74 -13.18 3.89
CA TYR A 434 -5.82 -14.30 3.70
C TYR A 434 -6.25 -15.62 4.36
N LEU A 435 -6.96 -15.53 5.49
CA LEU A 435 -7.41 -16.67 6.28
C LEU A 435 -8.58 -16.27 7.20
N PRO A 436 -9.77 -15.96 6.64
CA PRO A 436 -10.90 -15.43 7.43
C PRO A 436 -11.39 -16.40 8.51
N LEU A 437 -11.09 -17.70 8.36
CA LEU A 437 -11.37 -18.74 9.35
C LEU A 437 -10.61 -18.60 10.68
N ARG A 438 -9.70 -17.61 10.79
CA ARG A 438 -9.13 -17.19 12.08
C ARG A 438 -10.18 -16.53 12.98
N ILE A 439 -11.23 -15.95 12.40
CA ILE A 439 -12.27 -15.23 13.14
C ILE A 439 -13.30 -16.22 13.68
N THR A 440 -13.13 -16.60 14.95
CA THR A 440 -14.02 -17.49 15.69
C THR A 440 -14.80 -16.72 16.74
N ASP A 441 -15.86 -17.33 17.29
CA ASP A 441 -16.67 -16.74 18.36
C ASP A 441 -15.82 -16.38 19.60
N GLU A 442 -14.81 -17.20 19.93
CA GLU A 442 -13.88 -16.91 21.02
C GLU A 442 -13.08 -15.62 20.75
N LEU A 443 -12.56 -15.44 19.54
CA LEU A 443 -11.84 -14.22 19.17
C LEU A 443 -12.77 -13.00 19.22
N VAL A 444 -13.98 -13.13 18.66
CA VAL A 444 -15.00 -12.08 18.70
C VAL A 444 -15.35 -11.69 20.14
N GLY A 445 -15.46 -12.67 21.04
CA GLY A 445 -15.66 -12.46 22.47
C GLY A 445 -14.52 -11.68 23.14
N ILE A 446 -13.26 -11.98 22.79
CA ILE A 446 -12.09 -11.23 23.29
C ILE A 446 -12.14 -9.77 22.82
N LEU A 447 -12.41 -9.55 21.54
CA LEU A 447 -12.51 -8.20 20.95
C LEU A 447 -13.63 -7.38 21.61
N ARG A 448 -14.81 -7.98 21.82
CA ARG A 448 -15.95 -7.35 22.49
C ARG A 448 -15.63 -6.99 23.94
N SER A 449 -15.12 -7.95 24.71
CA SER A 449 -14.74 -7.74 26.12
C SER A 449 -13.71 -6.62 26.27
N PHE A 450 -12.70 -6.59 25.41
CA PHE A 450 -11.71 -5.51 25.43
C PHE A 450 -12.32 -4.15 25.12
N LYS A 451 -13.12 -4.06 24.06
CA LYS A 451 -13.78 -2.81 23.67
C LYS A 451 -14.67 -2.29 24.81
N ASP A 452 -15.46 -3.14 25.45
CA ASP A 452 -16.37 -2.70 26.52
C ASP A 452 -15.64 -2.17 27.76
N LYS A 453 -14.55 -2.82 28.20
CA LYS A 453 -13.76 -2.32 29.35
C LYS A 453 -12.93 -1.09 28.99
N ALA A 454 -12.33 -1.06 27.80
CA ALA A 454 -11.49 0.06 27.36
C ALA A 454 -12.31 1.33 27.10
N SER A 455 -13.56 1.19 26.63
CA SER A 455 -14.48 2.32 26.49
C SER A 455 -14.77 3.01 27.82
N ARG A 456 -14.87 2.27 28.93
CA ARG A 456 -15.10 2.85 30.27
C ARG A 456 -13.94 3.73 30.75
N VAL A 457 -12.74 3.52 30.19
CA VAL A 457 -11.54 4.28 30.55
C VAL A 457 -11.18 5.36 29.53
N GLY A 458 -12.06 5.65 28.56
CA GLY A 458 -11.94 6.78 27.64
C GLY A 458 -11.50 6.43 26.22
N VAL A 459 -11.24 5.15 25.91
CA VAL A 459 -10.90 4.71 24.55
C VAL A 459 -12.16 4.71 23.68
N THR A 460 -12.17 5.46 22.58
CA THR A 460 -13.37 5.64 21.73
C THR A 460 -13.24 5.00 20.36
N GLN A 461 -12.02 4.70 19.90
CA GLN A 461 -11.75 4.13 18.58
C GLN A 461 -11.12 2.75 18.68
N PHE A 462 -11.83 1.73 18.19
CA PHE A 462 -11.38 0.34 18.09
C PHE A 462 -11.40 -0.07 16.63
N ILE A 463 -10.23 -0.27 16.02
CA ILE A 463 -10.12 -0.44 14.57
C ILE A 463 -9.33 -1.70 14.21
N ILE A 464 -9.87 -2.53 13.33
CA ILE A 464 -9.09 -3.54 12.60
C ILE A 464 -8.69 -2.95 11.25
N GLN A 465 -7.39 -2.76 11.06
CA GLN A 465 -6.82 -2.31 9.79
C GLN A 465 -6.47 -3.53 8.96
N THR A 466 -7.28 -3.78 7.94
CA THR A 466 -7.13 -4.89 7.03
C THR A 466 -6.52 -4.49 5.69
N HIS A 467 -6.28 -5.48 4.84
CA HIS A 467 -5.42 -5.36 3.67
C HIS A 467 -5.95 -6.24 2.51
N PHE A 468 -7.16 -5.95 2.08
CA PHE A 468 -7.73 -6.42 0.81
C PHE A 468 -7.16 -5.61 -0.36
N GLN A 469 -6.89 -6.33 -1.43
CA GLN A 469 -6.19 -5.94 -2.65
C GLN A 469 -7.04 -6.16 -3.89
N SER A 470 -7.94 -7.13 -3.87
CA SER A 470 -8.82 -7.45 -4.99
C SER A 470 -10.26 -7.70 -4.54
N PRO A 471 -11.29 -7.33 -5.33
CA PRO A 471 -12.67 -7.72 -5.05
C PRO A 471 -12.86 -9.24 -4.93
N LEU A 472 -11.99 -10.03 -5.58
CA LEU A 472 -11.97 -11.50 -5.50
C LEU A 472 -11.65 -12.04 -4.12
N GLU A 473 -10.92 -11.29 -3.28
CA GLU A 473 -10.63 -11.70 -1.90
C GLU A 473 -11.84 -11.58 -0.98
N VAL A 474 -12.90 -10.86 -1.39
CA VAL A 474 -14.15 -10.74 -0.64
C VAL A 474 -15.01 -11.99 -0.89
N THR A 475 -14.69 -13.06 -0.18
CA THR A 475 -15.37 -14.35 -0.25
C THR A 475 -16.54 -14.46 0.75
N PRO A 476 -17.38 -15.51 0.66
CA PRO A 476 -18.38 -15.79 1.70
C PRO A 476 -17.79 -15.93 3.11
N GLU A 477 -16.62 -16.55 3.25
CA GLU A 477 -15.92 -16.67 4.54
C GLU A 477 -15.40 -15.32 5.04
N ALA A 478 -14.84 -14.49 4.15
CA ALA A 478 -14.41 -13.13 4.48
C ALA A 478 -15.59 -12.26 4.91
N LYS A 479 -16.73 -12.35 4.22
CA LYS A 479 -17.98 -11.66 4.59
C LYS A 479 -18.41 -12.03 6.01
N LYS A 480 -18.47 -13.32 6.36
CA LYS A 480 -18.82 -13.78 7.71
C LYS A 480 -17.85 -13.25 8.76
N ALA A 481 -16.55 -13.28 8.48
CA ALA A 481 -15.52 -12.75 9.36
C ALA A 481 -15.67 -11.24 9.61
N ILE A 482 -15.95 -10.47 8.55
CA ILE A 482 -16.22 -9.02 8.60
C ILE A 482 -17.45 -8.74 9.47
N GLU A 483 -18.57 -9.41 9.21
CA GLU A 483 -19.81 -9.25 9.97
C GLU A 483 -19.61 -9.57 11.46
N ALA A 484 -18.87 -10.63 11.77
CA ALA A 484 -18.56 -11.03 13.14
C ALA A 484 -17.74 -9.98 13.90
N ILE A 485 -16.70 -9.41 13.27
CA ILE A 485 -15.90 -8.33 13.88
C ILE A 485 -16.74 -7.05 14.06
N LEU A 486 -17.53 -6.66 13.07
CA LEU A 486 -18.41 -5.48 13.16
C LEU A 486 -19.43 -5.63 14.29
N SER A 487 -19.90 -6.85 14.55
CA SER A 487 -20.80 -7.19 15.68
C SER A 487 -20.12 -7.09 17.05
N ALA A 488 -18.79 -7.15 17.11
CA ALA A 488 -18.03 -6.88 18.34
C ALA A 488 -17.90 -5.37 18.63
N GLY A 489 -18.42 -4.50 17.74
CA GLY A 489 -18.33 -3.06 17.87
C GLY A 489 -17.02 -2.46 17.34
N TRP A 490 -16.17 -3.25 16.69
CA TRP A 490 -14.94 -2.77 16.06
C TRP A 490 -15.22 -2.23 14.67
N ILE A 491 -14.53 -1.16 14.28
CA ILE A 491 -14.58 -0.61 12.92
C ILE A 491 -13.53 -1.36 12.09
N ILE A 492 -13.85 -1.71 10.84
CA ILE A 492 -12.89 -2.33 9.93
C ILE A 492 -12.52 -1.31 8.86
N THR A 493 -11.22 -1.08 8.68
CA THR A 493 -10.70 -0.19 7.66
C THR A 493 -9.74 -0.90 6.73
N ASN A 494 -9.75 -0.57 5.43
CA ASN A 494 -8.87 -1.21 4.45
C ASN A 494 -7.70 -0.32 4.03
N GLN A 495 -6.52 -0.92 3.95
CA GLN A 495 -5.32 -0.34 3.35
C GLN A 495 -4.98 -1.14 2.09
N LEU A 496 -5.05 -0.45 0.94
CA LEU A 496 -4.67 -0.98 -0.37
C LEU A 496 -3.22 -0.60 -0.69
N VAL A 497 -2.53 -1.41 -1.47
CA VAL A 497 -1.25 -1.08 -2.08
C VAL A 497 -1.49 -1.08 -3.58
N TYR A 498 -1.20 0.04 -4.21
CA TYR A 498 -1.61 0.35 -5.56
C TYR A 498 -0.59 -0.20 -6.57
N THR A 499 -0.58 -1.53 -6.69
CA THR A 499 0.30 -2.24 -7.62
C THR A 499 -0.16 -2.06 -9.07
N VAL A 500 0.68 -2.39 -10.05
CA VAL A 500 0.31 -2.38 -11.47
C VAL A 500 -1.01 -3.12 -11.72
N ALA A 501 -1.15 -4.34 -11.19
CA ALA A 501 -2.37 -5.14 -11.36
C ALA A 501 -3.61 -4.49 -10.71
N ALA A 502 -3.46 -3.91 -9.53
CA ALA A 502 -4.54 -3.22 -8.81
C ALA A 502 -4.88 -1.82 -9.39
N SER A 503 -3.94 -1.23 -10.14
CA SER A 503 -4.04 0.10 -10.75
C SER A 503 -4.86 0.15 -12.04
N ARG A 504 -5.21 -1.03 -12.58
CA ARG A 504 -6.04 -1.14 -13.78
C ARG A 504 -7.41 -0.49 -13.57
N ARG A 505 -7.92 0.15 -14.61
CA ARG A 505 -9.12 0.99 -14.58
C ARG A 505 -10.32 0.28 -13.97
N GLY A 506 -10.97 0.92 -13.00
CA GLY A 506 -12.16 0.41 -12.32
C GLY A 506 -11.90 -0.66 -11.27
N HIS A 507 -10.71 -1.27 -11.20
CA HIS A 507 -10.43 -2.39 -10.28
C HIS A 507 -10.52 -1.94 -8.81
N THR A 508 -9.79 -0.86 -8.48
CA THR A 508 -9.78 -0.30 -7.12
C THR A 508 -11.12 0.35 -6.76
N ALA A 509 -11.80 1.00 -7.70
CA ALA A 509 -13.17 1.50 -7.52
C ALA A 509 -14.16 0.37 -7.19
N LYS A 510 -14.08 -0.77 -7.90
CA LYS A 510 -14.88 -1.97 -7.62
C LYS A 510 -14.57 -2.54 -6.23
N LEU A 511 -13.30 -2.54 -5.83
CA LEU A 511 -12.90 -2.97 -4.49
C LEU A 511 -13.54 -2.08 -3.41
N ARG A 512 -13.48 -0.75 -3.54
CA ARG A 512 -14.14 0.17 -2.59
C ARG A 512 -15.63 -0.12 -2.47
N GLN A 513 -16.32 -0.25 -3.60
CA GLN A 513 -17.75 -0.59 -3.62
C GLN A 513 -18.04 -1.90 -2.89
N THR A 514 -17.26 -2.94 -3.19
CA THR A 514 -17.45 -4.28 -2.61
C THR A 514 -17.21 -4.27 -1.09
N LEU A 515 -16.15 -3.59 -0.64
CA LEU A 515 -15.82 -3.44 0.78
C LEU A 515 -16.87 -2.61 1.53
N ASN A 516 -17.34 -1.51 0.96
CA ASN A 516 -18.37 -0.68 1.58
C ASN A 516 -19.69 -1.44 1.76
N ALA A 517 -20.06 -2.29 0.80
CA ALA A 517 -21.24 -3.15 0.93
C ALA A 517 -21.15 -4.10 2.14
N MET A 518 -19.94 -4.50 2.54
CA MET A 518 -19.69 -5.33 3.72
C MET A 518 -19.52 -4.52 5.02
N GLY A 519 -19.52 -3.18 4.94
CA GLY A 519 -19.28 -2.29 6.08
C GLY A 519 -17.80 -2.03 6.37
N VAL A 520 -16.91 -2.32 5.43
CA VAL A 520 -15.49 -1.98 5.52
C VAL A 520 -15.25 -0.59 4.90
N VAL A 521 -14.54 0.26 5.63
CA VAL A 521 -14.27 1.65 5.26
C VAL A 521 -12.86 1.77 4.68
N CYS A 522 -12.68 2.45 3.55
CA CYS A 522 -11.35 2.52 2.92
C CYS A 522 -10.50 3.61 3.62
N TYR A 523 -9.23 3.33 3.92
CA TYR A 523 -8.36 4.23 4.70
C TYR A 523 -7.16 4.77 3.91
N TYR A 524 -6.35 3.90 3.30
CA TYR A 524 -5.24 4.33 2.48
C TYR A 524 -5.18 3.54 1.19
N THR A 525 -4.75 4.22 0.13
CA THR A 525 -4.26 3.64 -1.11
C THR A 525 -2.77 4.00 -1.22
N PHE A 526 -1.92 3.05 -0.86
CA PHE A 526 -0.47 3.26 -0.81
C PHE A 526 0.15 3.11 -2.20
N SER A 527 0.88 4.13 -2.65
CA SER A 527 1.78 3.96 -3.78
C SER A 527 2.93 3.03 -3.38
N VAL A 528 3.37 2.22 -4.34
CA VAL A 528 4.47 1.26 -4.15
C VAL A 528 5.78 2.02 -3.95
N LYS A 529 6.66 1.50 -3.09
CA LYS A 529 7.95 2.11 -2.80
C LYS A 529 8.89 2.06 -4.02
N GLY A 530 9.79 3.04 -4.09
CA GLY A 530 10.64 3.30 -5.25
C GLY A 530 11.81 2.33 -5.47
N PHE A 531 12.07 1.40 -4.55
CA PHE A 531 13.22 0.51 -4.69
C PHE A 531 13.05 -0.57 -5.77
N HIS A 532 14.17 -0.95 -6.39
CA HIS A 532 14.22 -1.80 -7.58
C HIS A 532 13.51 -3.15 -7.41
N GLU A 533 13.49 -3.76 -6.22
CA GLU A 533 12.75 -5.01 -5.98
C GLU A 533 11.24 -4.91 -6.28
N ASN A 534 10.70 -3.69 -6.27
CA ASN A 534 9.30 -3.45 -6.53
C ASN A 534 9.01 -3.08 -7.99
N TYR A 535 9.99 -3.12 -8.89
CA TYR A 535 9.85 -2.60 -10.26
C TYR A 535 8.64 -3.22 -10.96
N ALA A 536 8.53 -4.56 -11.01
CA ALA A 536 7.41 -5.24 -11.66
C ALA A 536 6.02 -4.85 -11.11
N VAL A 537 5.92 -4.48 -9.83
CA VAL A 537 4.64 -4.12 -9.19
C VAL A 537 4.42 -2.61 -9.05
N PHE A 538 5.40 -1.78 -9.43
CA PHE A 538 5.33 -0.32 -9.29
C PHE A 538 4.40 0.33 -10.32
N ALA A 539 3.38 1.02 -9.83
CA ALA A 539 2.57 1.97 -10.59
C ALA A 539 3.05 3.41 -10.29
N PRO A 540 3.32 4.24 -11.32
CA PRO A 540 3.76 5.63 -11.12
C PRO A 540 2.75 6.46 -10.32
N ASN A 541 3.24 7.49 -9.61
CA ASN A 541 2.39 8.39 -8.83
C ASN A 541 1.41 9.17 -9.71
N SER A 542 1.76 9.41 -10.98
CA SER A 542 0.84 9.97 -11.98
C SER A 542 -0.40 9.09 -12.19
N ARG A 543 -0.25 7.76 -12.11
CA ARG A 543 -1.40 6.83 -12.16
C ARG A 543 -2.26 6.95 -10.89
N SER A 544 -1.64 7.05 -9.71
CA SER A 544 -2.37 7.27 -8.45
C SER A 544 -3.21 8.55 -8.50
N LEU A 545 -2.67 9.63 -9.08
CA LEU A 545 -3.40 10.89 -9.30
C LEU A 545 -4.50 10.77 -10.36
N GLN A 546 -4.25 10.04 -11.43
CA GLN A 546 -5.27 9.74 -12.45
C GLN A 546 -6.44 8.96 -11.85
N GLU A 547 -6.20 7.95 -11.01
CA GLU A 547 -7.26 7.23 -10.29
C GLU A 547 -8.05 8.16 -9.38
N GLN A 548 -7.34 8.99 -8.61
CA GLN A 548 -7.95 9.93 -7.69
C GLN A 548 -8.89 10.91 -8.41
N GLN A 549 -8.45 11.47 -9.53
CA GLN A 549 -9.17 12.55 -10.21
C GLN A 549 -10.22 12.06 -11.19
N GLU A 550 -10.06 10.86 -11.76
CA GLU A 550 -10.96 10.35 -12.81
C GLU A 550 -11.90 9.24 -12.35
N GLU A 551 -11.54 8.48 -11.31
CA GLU A 551 -12.33 7.34 -10.84
C GLU A 551 -12.88 7.59 -9.43
N LYS A 552 -11.99 7.87 -8.49
CA LYS A 552 -12.30 8.08 -7.07
C LYS A 552 -13.22 9.26 -6.83
N VAL A 553 -13.18 10.26 -7.71
CA VAL A 553 -14.04 11.47 -7.66
C VAL A 553 -15.53 11.12 -7.49
N PHE A 554 -16.00 10.00 -8.05
CA PHE A 554 -17.40 9.56 -7.95
C PHE A 554 -17.80 8.90 -6.63
N GLY A 555 -16.85 8.78 -5.70
CA GLY A 555 -17.09 8.37 -4.32
C GLY A 555 -16.79 9.45 -3.29
N LEU A 556 -16.45 10.68 -3.71
CA LEU A 556 -16.22 11.78 -2.77
C LEU A 556 -17.50 12.11 -2.01
N ILE A 557 -17.38 12.19 -0.69
CA ILE A 557 -18.52 12.45 0.19
C ILE A 557 -18.81 13.95 0.21
N PRO A 558 -20.03 14.39 -0.18
CA PRO A 558 -20.42 15.79 -0.08
C PRO A 558 -20.21 16.33 1.34
N LYS A 559 -19.74 17.58 1.48
CA LYS A 559 -19.32 18.17 2.77
C LYS A 559 -20.44 18.08 3.82
N GLU A 560 -21.66 18.38 3.41
CA GLU A 560 -22.88 18.33 4.20
C GLU A 560 -23.26 16.91 4.68
N LYS A 561 -22.76 15.87 4.01
CA LYS A 561 -23.02 14.46 4.33
C LYS A 561 -21.91 13.79 5.14
N GLN A 562 -20.76 14.43 5.33
CA GLN A 562 -19.63 13.82 6.04
C GLN A 562 -19.95 13.51 7.52
N LYS A 563 -20.66 14.40 8.21
CA LYS A 563 -21.09 14.19 9.61
C LYS A 563 -22.07 13.01 9.76
N GLU A 564 -22.98 12.87 8.80
CA GLU A 564 -23.94 11.78 8.73
C GLU A 564 -23.21 10.44 8.56
N LEU A 565 -22.32 10.35 7.57
CA LEU A 565 -21.51 9.15 7.33
C LEU A 565 -20.64 8.77 8.53
N TYR A 566 -20.02 9.75 9.17
CA TYR A 566 -19.22 9.53 10.37
C TYR A 566 -20.06 8.89 11.51
N ARG A 567 -21.27 9.41 11.77
CA ARG A 567 -22.18 8.86 12.77
C ARG A 567 -22.60 7.44 12.41
N LEU A 568 -22.97 7.22 11.15
CA LEU A 568 -23.38 5.93 10.63
C LEU A 568 -22.28 4.87 10.86
N ILE A 569 -21.03 5.17 10.49
CA ILE A 569 -19.92 4.21 10.66
C ILE A 569 -19.70 3.88 12.15
N ARG A 570 -19.75 4.89 13.01
CA ARG A 570 -19.49 4.70 14.45
C ARG A 570 -20.57 3.93 15.16
N TYR A 571 -21.82 4.27 14.92
CA TYR A 571 -22.91 3.92 15.84
C TYR A 571 -23.97 3.00 15.23
N GLU A 572 -24.09 2.93 13.91
CA GLU A 572 -25.16 2.15 13.28
C GLU A 572 -24.73 0.76 12.86
N ARG A 573 -25.61 -0.22 13.07
CA ARG A 573 -25.44 -1.61 12.66
C ARG A 573 -26.78 -2.15 12.11
N PRO A 574 -26.80 -3.13 11.18
CA PRO A 574 -25.64 -3.71 10.49
C PRO A 574 -25.03 -2.72 9.48
N LEU A 575 -23.72 -2.46 9.63
CA LEU A 575 -23.04 -1.34 8.98
C LEU A 575 -23.06 -1.45 7.44
N GLY A 576 -22.84 -2.64 6.87
CA GLY A 576 -22.84 -2.83 5.42
C GLY A 576 -24.15 -2.43 4.74
N LYS A 577 -25.30 -2.83 5.32
CA LYS A 577 -26.63 -2.46 4.82
C LYS A 577 -26.87 -0.95 4.93
N LYS A 578 -26.51 -0.36 6.07
CA LYS A 578 -26.68 1.08 6.32
C LYS A 578 -25.80 1.93 5.39
N LEU A 579 -24.54 1.55 5.22
CA LEU A 579 -23.62 2.22 4.32
C LEU A 579 -24.08 2.10 2.86
N SER A 580 -24.57 0.93 2.43
CA SER A 580 -25.14 0.75 1.09
C SER A 580 -26.36 1.65 0.85
N GLY A 581 -27.24 1.80 1.85
CA GLY A 581 -28.37 2.73 1.81
C GLY A 581 -27.91 4.18 1.64
N PHE A 582 -26.99 4.62 2.49
CA PHE A 582 -26.38 5.95 2.41
C PHE A 582 -25.77 6.24 1.03
N LEU A 583 -25.04 5.28 0.46
CA LEU A 583 -24.45 5.44 -0.88
C LEU A 583 -25.52 5.60 -1.97
N LYS A 584 -26.60 4.82 -1.91
CA LYS A 584 -27.71 4.89 -2.85
C LYS A 584 -28.44 6.23 -2.76
N GLU A 585 -28.77 6.67 -1.55
CA GLU A 585 -29.46 7.95 -1.28
C GLU A 585 -28.66 9.15 -1.78
N ASN A 586 -27.34 9.10 -1.63
CA ASN A 586 -26.44 10.17 -2.05
C ASN A 586 -25.88 9.99 -3.47
N ARG A 587 -26.39 9.02 -4.24
CA ARG A 587 -25.97 8.72 -5.62
C ARG A 587 -24.45 8.56 -5.75
N LEU A 588 -23.81 7.89 -4.80
CA LEU A 588 -22.37 7.59 -4.81
C LEU A 588 -22.12 6.19 -5.37
N LEU A 589 -21.03 5.99 -6.12
CA LEU A 589 -20.65 4.63 -6.58
C LEU A 589 -20.06 3.79 -5.43
N PHE A 590 -19.38 4.46 -4.51
CA PHE A 590 -18.71 3.95 -3.31
C PHE A 590 -18.41 5.13 -2.38
N ALA A 591 -17.95 4.88 -1.15
CA ALA A 591 -17.44 5.90 -0.24
C ALA A 591 -15.90 5.95 -0.35
N ALA A 592 -15.39 7.03 -0.95
CA ALA A 592 -13.96 7.29 -1.10
C ALA A 592 -13.37 7.95 0.15
N THR A 593 -13.40 7.25 1.28
CA THR A 593 -12.86 7.77 2.56
C THR A 593 -11.35 7.63 2.68
N ASP A 594 -10.72 6.87 1.78
CA ASP A 594 -9.26 6.64 1.80
C ASP A 594 -8.49 7.84 1.26
N ARG A 595 -7.18 7.87 1.52
CA ARG A 595 -6.23 8.83 0.91
C ARG A 595 -5.19 8.08 0.09
N SER A 596 -4.85 8.60 -1.09
CA SER A 596 -3.68 8.16 -1.84
C SER A 596 -2.43 8.75 -1.20
N VAL A 597 -1.47 7.90 -0.83
CA VAL A 597 -0.24 8.33 -0.11
C VAL A 597 0.97 7.49 -0.52
N LEU A 598 2.15 8.10 -0.52
CA LEU A 598 3.45 7.42 -0.51
C LEU A 598 4.05 7.52 0.90
N ASN A 599 4.68 6.46 1.38
CA ASN A 599 5.52 6.55 2.58
C ASN A 599 6.80 7.30 2.21
N LEU A 600 7.08 8.42 2.86
CA LEU A 600 8.35 9.13 2.77
C LEU A 600 9.25 8.74 3.94
N PRO A 601 10.52 8.36 3.70
CA PRO A 601 11.48 8.06 4.77
C PRO A 601 11.61 9.23 5.76
N ALA A 602 11.67 8.94 7.07
CA ALA A 602 11.80 9.90 8.18
C ALA A 602 10.63 10.91 8.38
N ILE A 603 9.92 11.30 7.33
CA ILE A 603 8.93 12.38 7.37
C ILE A 603 7.56 11.87 7.74
N GLY A 604 7.06 10.87 7.01
CA GLY A 604 5.63 10.55 7.08
C GLY A 604 5.05 10.02 5.79
N LYS A 605 3.82 10.41 5.53
CA LYS A 605 3.04 9.96 4.39
C LYS A 605 2.61 11.21 3.66
N SER A 606 2.84 11.27 2.36
CA SER A 606 2.46 12.41 1.55
C SER A 606 2.18 11.95 0.12
N MET A 607 1.32 12.70 -0.56
CA MET A 607 1.15 12.71 -2.01
C MET A 607 1.23 14.16 -2.52
N THR A 608 1.81 15.06 -1.74
CA THR A 608 2.11 16.43 -2.14
C THR A 608 3.49 16.44 -2.78
N PHE A 609 3.54 16.60 -4.09
CA PHE A 609 4.80 16.58 -4.83
C PHE A 609 4.70 17.38 -6.14
N GLN A 610 5.86 17.71 -6.70
CA GLN A 610 6.02 18.25 -8.05
C GLN A 610 7.13 17.49 -8.78
N MET A 611 6.93 17.22 -10.07
CA MET A 611 7.98 16.68 -10.94
C MET A 611 9.00 17.77 -11.26
N VAL A 612 10.26 17.54 -10.88
CA VAL A 612 11.36 18.50 -11.06
C VAL A 612 12.39 18.04 -12.10
N GLY A 613 12.34 16.78 -12.51
CA GLY A 613 13.27 16.25 -13.52
C GLY A 613 12.96 14.84 -13.98
N LEU A 614 13.79 14.35 -14.88
CA LEU A 614 13.82 12.97 -15.35
C LEU A 614 15.25 12.42 -15.23
N THR A 615 15.39 11.15 -14.85
CA THR A 615 16.65 10.41 -14.97
C THR A 615 16.87 9.98 -16.42
N THR A 616 18.09 9.64 -16.83
CA THR A 616 18.40 9.16 -18.20
C THR A 616 17.61 7.89 -18.59
N GLU A 617 17.08 7.14 -17.62
CA GLU A 617 16.20 5.99 -17.84
C GLU A 617 14.72 6.39 -18.08
N GLY A 618 14.37 7.68 -18.01
CA GLY A 618 13.02 8.20 -18.15
C GLY A 618 12.16 8.10 -16.88
N LYS A 619 12.78 7.88 -15.71
CA LYS A 619 12.09 7.88 -14.41
C LYS A 619 11.92 9.31 -13.92
N ARG A 620 10.77 9.64 -13.34
CA ARG A 620 10.50 10.99 -12.83
C ARG A 620 11.19 11.22 -11.48
N ILE A 621 11.78 12.40 -11.35
CA ILE A 621 12.36 12.93 -10.11
C ILE A 621 11.29 13.82 -9.48
N LEU A 622 10.83 13.47 -8.29
CA LEU A 622 9.73 14.13 -7.60
C LEU A 622 10.25 14.86 -6.36
N LYS A 623 9.96 16.15 -6.26
CA LYS A 623 10.16 16.96 -5.06
C LYS A 623 8.89 16.87 -4.20
N PHE A 624 9.00 16.28 -3.02
CA PHE A 624 7.91 16.10 -2.08
C PHE A 624 7.87 17.19 -1.01
N ASP A 625 6.66 17.44 -0.54
CA ASP A 625 6.39 18.18 0.69
C ASP A 625 5.68 17.27 1.71
N HIS A 626 5.67 17.67 2.98
CA HIS A 626 5.04 16.93 4.08
C HIS A 626 3.51 17.10 4.11
N ASP A 627 2.82 16.25 4.89
CA ASP A 627 1.36 16.29 5.03
C ASP A 627 0.96 17.30 6.11
N THR A 628 0.67 18.54 5.71
CA THR A 628 0.19 19.62 6.60
C THR A 628 -1.11 19.26 7.33
N GLY A 629 -1.82 18.24 6.86
CA GLY A 629 -3.03 17.73 7.50
C GLY A 629 -2.77 16.92 8.77
N ARG A 630 -1.52 16.75 9.25
CA ARG A 630 -1.18 15.98 10.46
C ARG A 630 -0.01 16.59 11.23
N ARG A 631 0.06 16.34 12.55
CA ARG A 631 1.25 16.66 13.35
C ARG A 631 2.42 15.73 13.00
N HIS A 632 3.59 16.32 12.78
CA HIS A 632 4.85 15.63 12.49
C HIS A 632 5.84 15.76 13.66
N SER A 633 6.90 14.96 13.64
CA SER A 633 8.04 15.19 14.53
C SER A 633 8.73 16.50 14.14
N PRO A 634 9.21 17.33 15.09
CA PRO A 634 9.92 18.58 14.78
C PRO A 634 11.19 18.41 13.92
N ILE A 635 11.65 17.18 13.72
CA ILE A 635 12.75 16.90 12.79
C ILE A 635 12.47 17.43 11.38
N ILE A 636 11.19 17.47 10.95
CA ILE A 636 10.82 17.95 9.62
C ILE A 636 11.21 19.40 9.39
N ASP A 637 11.32 20.22 10.44
CA ASP A 637 11.70 21.63 10.34
C ASP A 637 13.21 21.79 10.06
N ARG A 638 13.98 20.73 10.26
CA ARG A 638 15.41 20.63 9.91
C ARG A 638 15.66 19.82 8.63
N MET A 639 14.65 19.12 8.13
CA MET A 639 14.75 18.38 6.88
C MET A 639 14.66 19.38 5.74
N GLY A 640 15.68 19.40 4.88
CA GLY A 640 15.66 20.17 3.64
C GLY A 640 14.66 19.60 2.62
N GLU A 641 14.84 19.97 1.36
CA GLU A 641 13.96 19.50 0.29
C GLU A 641 14.08 17.99 0.06
N VAL A 642 12.95 17.34 -0.27
CA VAL A 642 12.84 15.89 -0.29
C VAL A 642 12.66 15.41 -1.71
N TYR A 643 13.67 14.76 -2.26
CA TYR A 643 13.61 14.22 -3.62
C TYR A 643 13.48 12.70 -3.59
N ILE A 644 12.55 12.17 -4.39
CA ILE A 644 12.37 10.74 -4.60
C ILE A 644 12.30 10.46 -6.10
N VAL A 645 13.07 9.48 -6.56
CA VAL A 645 12.99 8.98 -7.93
C VAL A 645 11.97 7.86 -8.02
N GLU A 646 11.07 7.95 -9.02
CA GLU A 646 10.15 6.84 -9.31
C GLU A 646 10.90 5.61 -9.81
N ASN A 647 10.42 4.42 -9.47
CA ASN A 647 11.11 3.19 -9.87
C ASN A 647 10.95 2.85 -11.35
N LYS A 648 9.95 3.43 -12.03
CA LYS A 648 9.58 3.06 -13.40
C LYS A 648 9.12 4.30 -14.16
N SER A 649 9.53 4.41 -15.43
CA SER A 649 9.01 5.43 -16.34
C SER A 649 7.52 5.20 -16.61
N VAL A 650 6.79 6.28 -16.94
CA VAL A 650 5.37 6.17 -17.32
C VAL A 650 5.22 5.34 -18.60
N ALA A 651 6.16 5.44 -19.55
CA ALA A 651 6.13 4.67 -20.79
C ALA A 651 6.30 3.16 -20.54
N ALA A 652 7.24 2.74 -19.69
CA ALA A 652 7.42 1.34 -19.33
C ALA A 652 6.20 0.79 -18.57
N TYR A 653 5.58 1.60 -17.70
CA TYR A 653 4.33 1.24 -17.05
C TYR A 653 3.19 0.99 -18.05
N LEU A 654 3.01 1.88 -19.03
CA LEU A 654 1.97 1.72 -20.06
C LEU A 654 2.22 0.50 -20.95
N ARG A 655 3.49 0.21 -21.31
CA ARG A 655 3.83 -1.03 -22.03
C ARG A 655 3.48 -2.26 -21.21
N GLN A 656 3.78 -2.27 -19.91
CA GLN A 656 3.40 -3.36 -19.03
C GLN A 656 1.87 -3.54 -18.94
N LEU A 657 1.09 -2.47 -18.88
CA LEU A 657 -0.37 -2.57 -18.94
C LEU A 657 -0.85 -3.18 -20.27
N GLN A 658 -0.22 -2.80 -21.38
CA GLN A 658 -0.51 -3.37 -22.69
C GLN A 658 -0.23 -4.88 -22.73
N ASP A 659 0.88 -5.33 -22.14
CA ASP A 659 1.21 -6.76 -22.02
C ASP A 659 0.21 -7.52 -21.13
N MET A 660 -0.41 -6.82 -20.18
CA MET A 660 -1.51 -7.33 -19.35
C MET A 660 -2.87 -7.30 -20.06
N GLY A 661 -2.93 -6.88 -21.33
CA GLY A 661 -4.14 -6.83 -22.15
C GLY A 661 -4.98 -5.55 -21.99
N GLU A 662 -4.49 -4.52 -21.31
CA GLU A 662 -5.21 -3.25 -21.17
C GLU A 662 -5.08 -2.38 -22.43
N ASP A 663 -6.12 -1.60 -22.71
CA ASP A 663 -6.07 -0.56 -23.74
C ASP A 663 -5.44 0.70 -23.17
N VAL A 664 -4.16 0.93 -23.51
CA VAL A 664 -3.38 2.11 -23.06
C VAL A 664 -4.02 3.45 -23.43
N ARG A 665 -4.97 3.49 -24.38
CA ARG A 665 -5.74 4.72 -24.70
C ARG A 665 -6.60 5.18 -23.54
N GLU A 666 -7.11 4.26 -22.72
CA GLU A 666 -7.90 4.58 -21.51
C GLU A 666 -7.07 5.26 -20.41
N TYR A 667 -5.74 5.26 -20.57
CA TYR A 667 -4.78 5.79 -19.61
C TYR A 667 -4.06 7.03 -20.12
N ILE A 668 -4.34 7.52 -21.33
CA ILE A 668 -3.51 8.55 -21.99
C ILE A 668 -3.40 9.86 -21.19
N SER A 669 -4.42 10.21 -20.42
CA SER A 669 -4.40 11.38 -19.54
C SER A 669 -3.37 11.28 -18.41
N ILE A 670 -2.72 10.13 -18.20
CA ILE A 670 -1.68 9.92 -17.17
C ILE A 670 -0.55 10.95 -17.28
N TRP A 671 -0.24 11.42 -18.50
CA TRP A 671 0.81 12.41 -18.76
C TRP A 671 0.48 13.80 -18.20
N ASN A 672 -0.81 14.10 -17.95
CA ASN A 672 -1.27 15.35 -17.35
C ASN A 672 -0.95 15.44 -15.85
N TYR A 673 -0.62 14.33 -15.19
CA TYR A 673 -0.39 14.30 -13.75
C TYR A 673 1.10 14.31 -13.43
N SER A 674 1.63 15.48 -13.07
CA SER A 674 3.02 15.64 -12.60
C SER A 674 3.13 16.46 -11.31
N GLU A 675 2.00 16.84 -10.72
CA GLU A 675 1.93 17.41 -9.39
C GLU A 675 0.78 16.77 -8.61
N GLY A 676 1.01 16.50 -7.34
CA GLY A 676 0.04 15.89 -6.43
C GLY A 676 -0.23 16.79 -5.24
N ARG A 677 -1.39 16.59 -4.61
CA ARG A 677 -1.72 17.15 -3.29
C ARG A 677 -2.27 16.04 -2.42
N THR A 678 -1.74 15.93 -1.20
CA THR A 678 -2.26 14.97 -0.23
C THR A 678 -3.71 15.30 0.10
N GLU A 679 -4.61 14.34 -0.12
CA GLU A 679 -6.04 14.49 0.17
C GLU A 679 -6.29 14.82 1.65
N PRO A 680 -7.37 15.50 2.04
CA PRO A 680 -7.69 15.72 3.46
C PRO A 680 -8.00 14.40 4.18
N ARG A 681 -7.82 14.39 5.50
CA ARG A 681 -8.22 13.25 6.33
C ARG A 681 -9.74 13.23 6.49
N PHE A 682 -10.36 12.08 6.26
CA PHE A 682 -11.76 11.90 6.65
C PHE A 682 -11.87 11.83 8.19
N SER A 683 -12.90 12.47 8.75
CA SER A 683 -13.03 12.72 10.20
C SER A 683 -13.05 11.46 11.07
N ILE A 684 -13.38 10.29 10.52
CA ILE A 684 -13.28 9.02 11.25
C ILE A 684 -11.85 8.69 11.70
N TYR A 685 -10.85 9.24 10.99
CA TYR A 685 -9.42 9.03 11.24
C TYR A 685 -8.81 10.10 12.14
N GLU A 686 -9.56 11.13 12.49
CA GLU A 686 -9.18 12.17 13.44
C GLU A 686 -9.36 11.67 14.88
N TYR A 687 -8.56 12.25 15.76
CA TYR A 687 -8.67 11.99 17.19
C TYR A 687 -9.77 12.89 17.76
N PRO A 688 -10.63 12.38 18.66
CA PRO A 688 -11.55 13.26 19.38
C PRO A 688 -10.78 14.23 20.29
N ASP A 689 -11.37 15.38 20.57
CA ASP A 689 -10.80 16.33 21.53
C ASP A 689 -10.89 15.77 22.96
N TYR A 690 -9.96 16.20 23.81
CA TYR A 690 -10.04 15.95 25.25
C TYR A 690 -10.87 17.04 25.93
N PRO A 691 -11.49 16.75 27.09
CA PRO A 691 -12.13 17.77 27.91
C PRO A 691 -11.12 18.57 28.76
N PHE A 692 -9.83 18.49 28.43
CA PHE A 692 -8.71 19.13 29.12
C PHE A 692 -7.59 19.44 28.13
N ASP A 693 -6.72 20.37 28.49
CA ASP A 693 -5.55 20.76 27.70
C ASP A 693 -4.41 19.74 27.90
N VAL A 694 -3.95 19.17 26.79
CA VAL A 694 -2.79 18.27 26.75
C VAL A 694 -1.53 19.12 26.71
N THR A 695 -0.51 18.72 27.48
CA THR A 695 0.80 19.36 27.43
C THR A 695 1.38 19.43 26.02
N GLU A 696 2.10 20.52 25.72
CA GLU A 696 2.87 20.65 24.47
C GLU A 696 4.19 19.87 24.52
N LYS A 697 4.61 19.42 25.71
CA LYS A 697 5.86 18.69 25.91
C LYS A 697 5.90 17.43 25.04
N MET A 698 6.98 17.27 24.26
CA MET A 698 7.31 16.02 23.58
C MET A 698 8.37 15.26 24.37
N THR A 699 7.98 14.14 24.98
CA THR A 699 8.90 13.22 25.66
C THR A 699 9.55 12.26 24.66
N ASN A 700 10.73 11.74 25.02
CA ASN A 700 11.48 10.78 24.21
C ASN A 700 11.85 11.32 22.81
N LEU A 701 12.16 12.62 22.71
CA LEU A 701 12.54 13.30 21.47
C LEU A 701 13.93 13.94 21.62
N GLU A 702 14.81 13.70 20.65
CA GLU A 702 16.12 14.32 20.49
C GLU A 702 16.32 14.64 19.00
N LEU A 703 16.72 15.88 18.68
CA LEU A 703 16.67 16.44 17.32
C LEU A 703 18.03 16.62 16.67
#